data_AF-A0AAT9WGJ1-F1
#
_entry.id   AF-A0AAT9WGJ1-F1
#
_cell.length_a   1.000
_cell.length_b   1.000
_cell.length_c   1.000
_cell.angle_alpha   90.00
_cell.angle_beta   90.00
_cell.angle_gamma   90.00
#
_symmetry.space_group_name_H-M   'P 1'
#
loop_
_entity.id
_entity.type
_entity.pdbx_description
1 polymer ?
#
loop_
_entity_poly.entity_id
_entity_poly.type
_entity_poly.pdbx_seq_one_letter_code
_entity_poly.pdbx_strand_id
1 'polypeptide(L)'
;MRRAITTKLLPRFAILLALSAASAVIASEADHREFEATLHAPYTGAGVQDGRTFTLQFEYPHVATAQDVVWRLEIVAPSGEVVQRWHGVEALSKKAVKVPVRWAGRDDSRAMRDGVYQVRLAAVSQDAAIKGKVTEAQVDAMLAAGGDERVDQEWDIAVGQLDAPAMPAFEPLPAPSIKAAKPDAKSAQVNGLAAPAPASLPYTVYFGNLHSQSNHSDGGGALSTCVGAQNPQSGTAGGPTEAYTYAMNKGLDILMTSEHNHMYDGSDNTNASADPAVAKALYQSGLSAAANFNAAHPNFLGVYGLEWGVITNGGHMNIFNTNELLGWEYNSSNQLIADTFTAKNDYAGLFTLMRQRGWIGQFNHPSTSGQFLVNGVAFGYTADGDQAMAMCEVLNTSAFSTNTTETETSNSTYEGACKKALEAGYHVAFTTDQDNHCANWGASFTNRTGVLIPNGTPLSQASFIAALQARRVFATMDKGSQLVLTANGHIMGERFTNSGSLNLVANYASSGGKTVTSVLMYEGVPGRNGTVTQLSSTANTTITPANGEHFYYAKVTQNDGNILWSAPIWVTQSSSSDTVAPTVSSSETGSSGTITLSANASDNVGVTNVEFYVDGVLKGADNTSPYSMTLNSTTLANGSHSLVAKAYDAASNVGTSGTTTFSVSNGTADTTAPTVSASESGSSGTITLSATASDNVGVTNVEFYVDGVLKGADNTSPYSMTLNSTTLTNGSHSLTAKAYDAAGNVATSSAASFSVNNAATQLIVNGGFESGATSWTASSGVITSDATQPAHGGTWKAWLDGYGAVHTDTAYQQVAIPSTATSVSLSFWLQVVSSETTTTSAYDTLKVQVRNSSGTVLATLATYSNLNKGASYVQKTFDLSAYKGQTVQIYFEGTEDSTLDTSFIIDDVSLTAQ
;
A
#
# COMPACT_ATOMS: atom_id res chain seq x y z
N MET A 1 41.48 -24.98 -58.99
CA MET A 1 41.77 -25.63 -57.70
C MET A 1 40.72 -25.19 -56.68
N ARG A 2 39.74 -26.05 -56.42
CA ARG A 2 38.78 -26.02 -55.30
C ARG A 2 38.43 -27.48 -55.05
N ARG A 3 38.59 -27.99 -53.83
CA ARG A 3 37.85 -29.19 -53.37
C ARG A 3 37.61 -29.10 -51.87
N ALA A 4 36.35 -28.79 -51.55
CA ALA A 4 35.64 -29.30 -50.39
C ALA A 4 35.17 -30.73 -50.70
N ILE A 5 35.07 -31.60 -49.70
CA ILE A 5 34.20 -32.80 -49.75
C ILE A 5 33.62 -33.07 -48.37
N THR A 6 32.31 -32.79 -48.26
CA THR A 6 31.33 -33.52 -47.45
C THR A 6 30.72 -34.62 -48.31
N THR A 7 30.50 -35.83 -47.78
CA THR A 7 29.22 -36.58 -47.92
C THR A 7 29.19 -37.91 -47.14
N LYS A 8 27.99 -38.16 -46.58
CA LYS A 8 27.47 -39.34 -45.86
C LYS A 8 27.43 -40.62 -46.71
N LEU A 9 27.41 -41.80 -46.07
CA LEU A 9 26.48 -42.91 -46.40
C LEU A 9 26.45 -44.02 -45.31
N LEU A 10 25.24 -44.34 -44.83
CA LEU A 10 24.87 -45.54 -44.07
C LEU A 10 24.93 -46.80 -44.96
N PRO A 11 24.98 -48.04 -44.41
CA PRO A 11 23.74 -48.80 -44.28
C PRO A 11 23.62 -49.68 -43.00
N ARG A 12 22.40 -50.24 -42.90
CA ARG A 12 21.71 -50.89 -41.78
C ARG A 12 22.15 -52.34 -41.49
N PHE A 13 22.00 -52.70 -40.21
CA PHE A 13 21.51 -53.97 -39.61
C PHE A 13 22.05 -55.33 -40.09
N ALA A 14 22.65 -56.06 -39.15
CA ALA A 14 22.36 -57.48 -38.90
C ALA A 14 22.56 -57.83 -37.41
N ILE A 15 21.51 -58.40 -36.84
CA ILE A 15 21.40 -58.99 -35.50
C ILE A 15 21.99 -60.41 -35.56
N LEU A 16 22.82 -60.84 -34.60
CA LEU A 16 22.61 -62.07 -33.80
C LEU A 16 23.71 -62.31 -32.75
N LEU A 17 23.25 -62.27 -31.49
CA LEU A 17 23.53 -63.11 -30.32
C LEU A 17 24.95 -63.59 -29.93
N ALA A 18 25.24 -63.25 -28.67
CA ALA A 18 25.66 -64.11 -27.56
C ALA A 18 27.15 -64.42 -27.38
N LEU A 19 27.76 -63.76 -26.39
CA LEU A 19 28.41 -64.47 -25.27
C LEU A 19 28.47 -63.55 -24.04
N SER A 20 27.84 -64.05 -22.98
CA SER A 20 27.75 -63.53 -21.62
C SER A 20 29.08 -63.61 -20.86
N ALA A 21 29.42 -62.55 -20.12
CA ALA A 21 30.29 -62.66 -18.94
C ALA A 21 29.95 -61.52 -17.95
N ALA A 22 29.17 -61.90 -16.94
CA ALA A 22 29.09 -61.35 -15.59
C ALA A 22 29.40 -59.84 -15.40
N SER A 23 28.37 -59.01 -15.53
CA SER A 23 28.31 -57.78 -14.76
C SER A 23 28.16 -58.17 -13.29
N ALA A 24 29.16 -57.83 -12.48
CA ALA A 24 29.02 -57.85 -11.03
C ALA A 24 27.77 -57.02 -10.68
N VAL A 25 26.78 -57.70 -10.10
CA VAL A 25 25.62 -57.08 -9.47
C VAL A 25 26.17 -56.19 -8.36
N ILE A 26 26.23 -54.88 -8.62
CA ILE A 26 26.37 -53.91 -7.54
C ILE A 26 25.04 -54.00 -6.81
N ALA A 27 25.05 -54.61 -5.63
CA ALA A 27 23.92 -54.56 -4.71
C ALA A 27 23.56 -53.08 -4.52
N SER A 28 22.31 -52.72 -4.82
CA SER A 28 21.82 -51.38 -4.50
C SER A 28 21.86 -51.20 -2.99
N GLU A 29 22.28 -50.02 -2.53
CA GLU A 29 22.27 -49.66 -1.11
C GLU A 29 20.84 -49.77 -0.55
N ALA A 30 20.70 -50.11 0.74
CA ALA A 30 19.41 -50.27 1.41
C ALA A 30 18.63 -48.95 1.41
N ASP A 31 17.31 -49.00 1.18
CA ASP A 31 16.45 -47.82 1.02
C ASP A 31 16.16 -47.06 2.35
N HIS A 32 16.61 -47.56 3.52
CA HIS A 32 16.47 -46.95 4.85
C HIS A 32 17.81 -46.40 5.39
N ARG A 33 18.29 -45.27 4.84
CA ARG A 33 19.57 -44.65 5.23
C ARG A 33 19.45 -43.12 5.30
N GLU A 34 18.98 -42.59 6.42
CA GLU A 34 18.94 -41.14 6.69
C GLU A 34 19.50 -40.76 8.05
N PHE A 35 20.03 -39.53 8.13
CA PHE A 35 20.52 -38.93 9.35
C PHE A 35 19.35 -38.38 10.17
N GLU A 36 19.27 -38.79 11.43
CA GLU A 36 18.29 -38.29 12.39
C GLU A 36 18.95 -37.45 13.49
N ALA A 37 18.28 -36.35 13.84
CA ALA A 37 18.62 -35.53 14.99
C ALA A 37 17.37 -35.23 15.82
N THR A 38 17.42 -35.56 17.12
CA THR A 38 16.33 -35.32 18.08
C THR A 38 16.79 -34.40 19.21
N LEU A 39 15.83 -33.63 19.75
CA LEU A 39 16.05 -32.67 20.83
C LEU A 39 15.07 -32.97 21.96
N HIS A 40 15.59 -33.30 23.14
CA HIS A 40 14.80 -33.30 24.37
C HIS A 40 15.05 -32.03 25.17
N ALA A 41 14.01 -31.22 25.33
CA ALA A 41 14.03 -29.99 26.12
C ALA A 41 12.94 -30.02 27.22
N PRO A 42 13.31 -30.19 28.50
CA PRO A 42 12.34 -30.17 29.59
C PRO A 42 11.55 -28.85 29.62
N TYR A 43 10.22 -28.96 29.58
CA TYR A 43 9.34 -27.79 29.52
C TYR A 43 9.51 -26.86 30.71
N THR A 44 9.63 -27.41 31.93
CA THR A 44 9.91 -26.66 33.15
C THR A 44 11.31 -26.98 33.68
N GLY A 45 11.94 -25.99 34.33
CA GLY A 45 13.26 -26.14 34.94
C GLY A 45 13.19 -26.67 36.37
N ALA A 46 14.32 -27.12 36.89
CA ALA A 46 14.43 -27.55 38.28
C ALA A 46 14.89 -26.38 39.18
N GLY A 47 14.17 -26.13 40.28
CA GLY A 47 14.58 -25.18 41.33
C GLY A 47 14.28 -23.71 41.04
N VAL A 48 14.82 -22.80 41.87
CA VAL A 48 14.46 -21.36 41.90
C VAL A 48 14.98 -20.57 40.69
N GLN A 49 15.81 -21.16 39.83
CA GLN A 49 16.47 -20.47 38.71
C GLN A 49 16.16 -21.09 37.34
N ASP A 50 15.20 -22.02 37.25
CA ASP A 50 14.78 -22.62 35.96
C ASP A 50 15.89 -23.33 35.15
N GLY A 51 16.97 -23.75 35.82
CA GLY A 51 18.07 -24.48 35.19
C GLY A 51 17.63 -25.86 34.71
N ARG A 52 18.13 -26.27 33.54
CA ARG A 52 17.80 -27.56 32.89
C ARG A 52 18.90 -28.06 31.97
N THR A 53 18.84 -29.34 31.61
CA THR A 53 19.75 -29.96 30.65
C THR A 53 18.95 -30.34 29.41
N PHE A 54 19.36 -29.83 28.26
CA PHE A 54 18.89 -30.27 26.96
C PHE A 54 19.69 -31.49 26.53
N THR A 55 19.06 -32.46 25.89
CA THR A 55 19.76 -33.64 25.36
C THR A 55 19.55 -33.70 23.86
N LEU A 56 20.64 -33.61 23.11
CA LEU A 56 20.66 -33.81 21.67
C LEU A 56 20.98 -35.28 21.41
N GLN A 57 20.33 -35.92 20.46
CA GLN A 57 20.63 -37.28 20.06
C GLN A 57 20.71 -37.40 18.54
N PHE A 58 21.76 -38.05 18.07
CA PHE A 58 22.10 -38.16 16.65
C PHE A 58 22.25 -39.61 16.25
N GLU A 59 21.57 -40.03 15.18
CA GLU A 59 21.56 -41.40 14.68
C GLU A 59 21.68 -41.41 13.15
N TYR A 60 22.36 -42.42 12.61
CA TYR A 60 22.42 -42.62 11.15
C TYR A 60 22.51 -44.12 10.88
N PRO A 61 21.36 -44.82 10.84
CA PRO A 61 21.31 -46.25 10.65
C PRO A 61 22.07 -46.69 9.39
N HIS A 62 22.75 -47.84 9.48
CA HIS A 62 23.47 -48.47 8.37
C HIS A 62 24.59 -47.63 7.70
N VAL A 63 25.06 -46.55 8.34
CA VAL A 63 26.16 -45.75 7.80
C VAL A 63 27.47 -46.57 7.71
N ALA A 64 28.02 -46.66 6.50
CA ALA A 64 29.20 -47.48 6.21
C ALA A 64 30.52 -46.80 6.61
N THR A 65 30.55 -45.46 6.53
CA THR A 65 31.69 -44.60 6.86
C THR A 65 31.40 -43.79 8.12
N ALA A 66 32.42 -43.49 8.91
CA ALA A 66 32.27 -42.57 10.03
C ALA A 66 31.86 -41.17 9.52
N GLN A 67 30.98 -40.51 10.26
CA GLN A 67 30.44 -39.18 9.94
C GLN A 67 30.83 -38.18 11.03
N ASP A 68 30.95 -36.92 10.65
CA ASP A 68 30.94 -35.77 11.56
C ASP A 68 29.54 -35.17 11.58
N VAL A 69 28.92 -35.09 12.76
CA VAL A 69 27.64 -34.42 12.97
C VAL A 69 27.89 -33.01 13.48
N VAL A 70 27.61 -32.02 12.64
CA VAL A 70 27.75 -30.61 12.96
C VAL A 70 26.43 -30.09 13.48
N TRP A 71 26.42 -29.42 14.64
CA TRP A 71 25.18 -28.98 15.27
C TRP A 71 25.26 -27.59 15.93
N ARG A 72 24.11 -26.91 15.98
CA ARG A 72 23.88 -25.66 16.71
C ARG A 72 22.60 -25.78 17.54
N LEU A 73 22.65 -25.35 18.80
CA LEU A 73 21.51 -25.26 19.70
C LEU A 73 21.32 -23.81 20.16
N GLU A 74 20.09 -23.31 20.11
CA GLU A 74 19.75 -21.93 20.45
C GLU A 74 18.57 -21.88 21.41
N ILE A 75 18.57 -20.91 22.33
CA ILE A 75 17.37 -20.47 23.04
C ILE A 75 16.96 -19.13 22.45
N VAL A 76 15.71 -19.03 22.04
CA VAL A 76 15.10 -17.86 21.43
C VAL A 76 14.03 -17.32 22.37
N ALA A 77 14.13 -16.04 22.72
CA ALA A 77 13.15 -15.34 23.54
C ALA A 77 11.81 -15.16 22.82
N PRO A 78 10.72 -14.87 23.56
CA PRO A 78 9.45 -14.47 22.96
C PRO A 78 9.56 -13.29 21.97
N SER A 79 10.58 -12.44 22.13
CA SER A 79 10.88 -11.34 21.20
C SER A 79 11.51 -11.77 19.87
N GLY A 80 11.89 -13.05 19.74
CA GLY A 80 12.64 -13.59 18.60
C GLY A 80 14.17 -13.47 18.73
N GLU A 81 14.68 -12.87 19.82
CA GLU A 81 16.11 -12.72 20.06
C GLU A 81 16.74 -14.04 20.53
N VAL A 82 17.88 -14.41 19.96
CA VAL A 82 18.69 -15.53 20.46
C VAL A 82 19.40 -15.08 21.74
N VAL A 83 18.99 -15.65 22.87
CA VAL A 83 19.50 -15.28 24.21
C VAL A 83 20.61 -16.21 24.70
N GLN A 84 20.76 -17.38 24.07
CA GLN A 84 21.83 -18.31 24.38
C GLN A 84 22.06 -19.21 23.18
N ARG A 85 23.34 -19.56 22.91
CA ARG A 85 23.71 -20.41 21.80
C ARG A 85 24.86 -21.35 22.18
N TRP A 86 24.81 -22.58 21.66
CA TRP A 86 25.87 -23.58 21.71
C TRP A 86 26.07 -24.19 20.33
N HIS A 87 27.25 -24.75 20.09
CA HIS A 87 27.56 -25.44 18.85
C HIS A 87 28.60 -26.53 19.10
N GLY A 88 28.67 -27.51 18.19
CA GLY A 88 29.62 -28.61 18.31
C GLY A 88 29.72 -29.49 17.07
N VAL A 89 30.64 -30.45 17.15
CA VAL A 89 30.84 -31.51 16.15
C VAL A 89 31.02 -32.82 16.90
N GLU A 90 30.20 -33.82 16.57
CA GLU A 90 30.28 -35.16 17.16
C GLU A 90 30.65 -36.20 16.11
N ALA A 91 31.47 -37.18 16.49
CA ALA A 91 31.77 -38.31 15.62
C ALA A 91 30.64 -39.35 15.71
N LEU A 92 29.94 -39.58 14.60
CA LEU A 92 28.89 -40.59 14.49
C LEU A 92 29.39 -41.79 13.68
N SER A 93 29.03 -42.99 14.14
CA SER A 93 29.32 -44.24 13.43
C SER A 93 28.13 -45.19 13.63
N LYS A 94 28.36 -46.45 14.02
CA LYS A 94 27.30 -47.48 14.13
C LYS A 94 26.33 -47.31 15.31
N LYS A 95 26.54 -46.34 16.20
CA LYS A 95 25.72 -46.14 17.39
C LYS A 95 25.31 -44.68 17.51
N ALA A 96 24.10 -44.48 18.04
CA ALA A 96 23.59 -43.19 18.45
C ALA A 96 24.57 -42.44 19.37
N VAL A 97 24.66 -41.12 19.18
CA VAL A 97 25.42 -40.22 20.04
C VAL A 97 24.44 -39.35 20.83
N LYS A 98 24.68 -39.16 22.14
CA LYS A 98 23.90 -38.26 22.99
C LYS A 98 24.77 -37.14 23.55
N VAL A 99 24.34 -35.89 23.38
CA VAL A 99 25.06 -34.69 23.82
C VAL A 99 24.23 -33.92 24.85
N PRO A 100 24.64 -33.89 26.14
CA PRO A 100 23.97 -33.08 27.14
C PRO A 100 24.47 -31.62 27.09
N VAL A 101 23.54 -30.67 26.91
CA VAL A 101 23.80 -29.23 26.94
C VAL A 101 23.15 -28.63 28.20
N ARG A 102 23.96 -28.14 29.12
CA ARG A 102 23.48 -27.57 30.40
C ARG A 102 23.23 -26.08 30.26
N TRP A 103 22.04 -25.64 30.70
CA TRP A 103 21.70 -24.23 30.82
C TRP A 103 21.31 -23.89 32.26
N ALA A 104 21.88 -22.79 32.77
CA ALA A 104 21.67 -22.35 34.14
C ALA A 104 20.34 -21.59 34.35
N GLY A 105 19.52 -21.44 33.30
CA GLY A 105 18.27 -20.65 33.33
C GLY A 105 18.53 -19.14 33.36
N ARG A 106 19.67 -18.69 32.82
CA ARG A 106 20.16 -17.31 32.87
C ARG A 106 20.84 -16.93 31.54
N ASP A 107 20.81 -15.64 31.23
CA ASP A 107 21.59 -14.99 30.16
C ASP A 107 22.69 -14.13 30.80
N ASP A 108 23.97 -14.47 30.58
CA ASP A 108 25.13 -13.74 31.13
C ASP A 108 24.95 -13.31 32.60
N SER A 109 24.54 -14.26 33.46
CA SER A 109 24.21 -14.13 34.89
C SER A 109 22.90 -13.43 35.26
N ARG A 110 22.21 -12.77 34.30
CA ARG A 110 20.88 -12.17 34.51
C ARG A 110 19.78 -13.23 34.54
N ALA A 111 18.80 -13.03 35.40
CA ALA A 111 17.59 -13.86 35.39
C ALA A 111 16.83 -13.61 34.10
N MET A 112 16.38 -14.69 33.46
CA MET A 112 15.50 -14.61 32.30
C MET A 112 14.15 -14.02 32.71
N ARG A 113 13.48 -13.35 31.77
CA ARG A 113 12.10 -12.92 31.99
C ARG A 113 11.16 -14.09 31.88
N ASP A 114 10.09 -14.05 32.66
CA ASP A 114 9.00 -15.00 32.58
C ASP A 114 8.41 -15.03 31.16
N GLY A 115 8.24 -16.23 30.61
CA GLY A 115 7.76 -16.39 29.24
C GLY A 115 8.01 -17.78 28.66
N VAL A 116 7.45 -18.00 27.48
CA VAL A 116 7.68 -19.21 26.67
C VAL A 116 8.83 -18.93 25.70
N TYR A 117 9.92 -19.68 25.83
CA TYR A 117 11.10 -19.59 24.97
C TYR A 117 11.12 -20.77 24.02
N GLN A 118 11.74 -20.60 22.86
CA GLN A 118 11.92 -21.67 21.90
C GLN A 118 13.36 -22.19 21.95
N VAL A 119 13.54 -23.50 22.03
CA VAL A 119 14.82 -24.18 21.90
C VAL A 119 14.92 -24.74 20.48
N ARG A 120 15.90 -24.30 19.70
CA ARG A 120 16.08 -24.69 18.29
C ARG A 120 17.38 -25.45 18.12
N LEU A 121 17.31 -26.66 17.58
CA LEU A 121 18.46 -27.45 17.14
C LEU A 121 18.51 -27.45 15.61
N ALA A 122 19.68 -27.18 15.05
CA ALA A 122 19.99 -27.47 13.66
C ALA A 122 21.18 -28.42 13.63
N ALA A 123 21.10 -29.50 12.85
CA ALA A 123 22.17 -30.48 12.71
C ALA A 123 22.31 -30.98 11.26
N VAL A 124 23.52 -31.36 10.87
CA VAL A 124 23.80 -31.99 9.57
C VAL A 124 24.88 -33.06 9.74
N SER A 125 24.72 -34.18 9.05
CA SER A 125 25.76 -35.20 8.91
C SER A 125 26.61 -34.98 7.66
N GLN A 126 27.91 -35.21 7.77
CA GLN A 126 28.84 -35.19 6.63
C GLN A 126 29.96 -36.21 6.83
N ASP A 127 30.58 -36.67 5.74
CA ASP A 127 31.71 -37.60 5.82
C ASP A 127 32.82 -37.07 6.74
N ALA A 128 33.32 -37.93 7.63
CA ALA A 128 34.27 -37.52 8.67
C ALA A 128 35.57 -36.96 8.07
N ALA A 129 35.81 -35.66 8.30
CA ALA A 129 36.96 -34.93 7.76
C ALA A 129 37.40 -33.76 8.66
N ILE A 130 36.59 -33.36 9.64
CA ILE A 130 36.84 -32.21 10.51
C ILE A 130 37.92 -32.58 11.54
N LYS A 131 38.92 -31.70 11.70
CA LYS A 131 40.01 -31.87 12.68
C LYS A 131 40.08 -30.66 13.59
N GLY A 132 40.12 -30.91 14.90
CA GLY A 132 40.25 -29.86 15.91
C GLY A 132 38.94 -29.15 16.23
N LYS A 133 39.01 -28.01 16.94
CA LYS A 133 37.84 -27.22 17.31
C LYS A 133 37.33 -26.41 16.11
N VAL A 134 36.01 -26.37 15.94
CA VAL A 134 35.34 -25.52 14.95
C VAL A 134 34.91 -24.18 15.58
N THR A 135 34.94 -23.12 14.79
CA THR A 135 34.34 -21.83 15.14
C THR A 135 32.84 -21.83 14.82
N GLU A 136 32.09 -20.94 15.45
CA GLU A 136 30.66 -20.78 15.21
C GLU A 136 30.34 -20.44 13.73
N ALA A 137 31.10 -19.52 13.13
CA ALA A 137 30.93 -19.18 11.72
C ALA A 137 31.18 -20.37 10.77
N GLN A 138 32.07 -21.30 11.14
CA GLN A 138 32.28 -22.53 10.38
C GLN A 138 31.10 -23.49 10.53
N VAL A 139 30.52 -23.61 11.73
CA VAL A 139 29.30 -24.40 11.97
C VAL A 139 28.14 -23.85 11.14
N ASP A 140 27.91 -22.53 11.17
CA ASP A 140 26.85 -21.89 10.40
C ASP A 140 27.01 -22.11 8.89
N ALA A 141 28.24 -22.06 8.37
CA ALA A 141 28.52 -22.33 6.97
C ALA A 141 28.23 -23.80 6.59
N MET A 142 28.57 -24.76 7.45
CA MET A 142 28.30 -26.18 7.23
C MET A 142 26.80 -26.48 7.29
N LEU A 143 26.08 -25.94 8.29
CA LEU A 143 24.63 -26.07 8.40
C LEU A 143 23.90 -25.45 7.19
N ALA A 144 24.38 -24.32 6.68
CA ALA A 144 23.83 -23.71 5.47
C ALA A 144 24.10 -24.53 4.19
N ALA A 145 25.20 -25.28 4.16
CA ALA A 145 25.58 -26.15 3.04
C ALA A 145 24.92 -27.55 3.11
N GLY A 146 24.28 -27.90 4.23
CA GLY A 146 23.78 -29.24 4.51
C GLY A 146 22.68 -29.76 3.60
N GLY A 147 22.04 -28.89 2.81
CA GLY A 147 21.02 -29.31 1.83
C GLY A 147 19.93 -30.17 2.47
N ASP A 148 19.64 -31.31 1.86
CA ASP A 148 18.61 -32.27 2.29
C ASP A 148 19.02 -33.13 3.50
N GLU A 149 20.31 -33.13 3.89
CA GLU A 149 20.82 -33.84 5.09
C GLU A 149 20.71 -32.99 6.38
N ARG A 150 20.19 -31.77 6.26
CA ARG A 150 19.97 -30.90 7.42
C ARG A 150 18.66 -31.26 8.12
N VAL A 151 18.75 -31.44 9.43
CA VAL A 151 17.61 -31.64 10.32
C VAL A 151 17.48 -30.45 11.27
N ASP A 152 16.27 -29.89 11.36
CA ASP A 152 15.91 -28.84 12.30
C ASP A 152 14.86 -29.37 13.31
N GLN A 153 15.04 -29.09 14.60
CA GLN A 153 14.09 -29.44 15.67
C GLN A 153 13.79 -28.21 16.52
N GLU A 154 12.53 -28.05 16.93
CA GLU A 154 12.09 -26.89 17.72
C GLU A 154 11.17 -27.31 18.87
N TRP A 155 11.45 -26.80 20.08
CA TRP A 155 10.66 -27.09 21.27
C TRP A 155 10.41 -25.85 22.11
N ASP A 156 9.18 -25.70 22.61
CA ASP A 156 8.84 -24.62 23.54
C ASP A 156 9.21 -25.03 24.97
N ILE A 157 9.73 -24.08 25.76
CA ILE A 157 10.00 -24.23 27.20
C ILE A 157 9.42 -23.05 27.99
N ALA A 158 8.88 -23.33 29.17
CA ALA A 158 8.49 -22.32 30.13
C ALA A 158 9.69 -21.90 30.99
N VAL A 159 9.85 -20.59 31.15
CA VAL A 159 10.81 -19.97 32.06
C VAL A 159 10.03 -19.02 32.97
N GLY A 160 10.27 -19.09 34.28
CA GLY A 160 9.57 -18.30 35.27
C GLY A 160 8.14 -18.78 35.56
N GLN A 161 7.30 -17.89 36.08
CA GLN A 161 5.88 -18.15 36.31
C GLN A 161 5.06 -17.64 35.13
N LEU A 162 4.25 -18.53 34.54
CA LEU A 162 3.34 -18.17 33.45
C LEU A 162 1.93 -17.99 34.00
N ASP A 163 1.30 -16.86 33.65
CA ASP A 163 -0.14 -16.69 33.86
C ASP A 163 -0.90 -17.64 32.94
N ALA A 164 -1.83 -18.41 33.50
CA ALA A 164 -2.69 -19.28 32.70
C ALA A 164 -3.58 -18.43 31.77
N PRO A 165 -3.58 -18.67 30.46
CA PRO A 165 -4.46 -17.94 29.55
C PRO A 165 -5.92 -18.26 29.84
N ALA A 166 -6.80 -17.27 29.61
CA ALA A 166 -8.23 -17.47 29.71
C ALA A 166 -8.72 -18.40 28.59
N MET A 167 -9.23 -19.58 28.97
CA MET A 167 -9.81 -20.55 28.05
C MET A 167 -11.35 -20.48 28.08
N PRO A 168 -12.03 -20.64 26.93
CA PRO A 168 -13.48 -20.85 26.90
C PRO A 168 -13.89 -22.06 27.75
N ALA A 169 -15.09 -22.02 28.33
CA ALA A 169 -15.65 -23.18 29.00
C ALA A 169 -15.84 -24.31 27.98
N PHE A 170 -15.16 -25.42 28.19
CA PHE A 170 -15.27 -26.62 27.37
C PHE A 170 -15.14 -27.84 28.26
N GLU A 171 -16.10 -28.75 28.14
CA GLU A 171 -16.21 -29.89 29.05
C GLU A 171 -15.26 -31.02 28.61
N PRO A 172 -14.60 -31.70 29.56
CA PRO A 172 -13.72 -32.82 29.24
C PRO A 172 -14.52 -34.02 28.71
N LEU A 173 -13.81 -34.90 28.00
CA LEU A 173 -14.34 -36.20 27.63
C LEU A 173 -14.74 -36.97 28.91
N PRO A 174 -15.88 -37.69 28.92
CA PRO A 174 -16.28 -38.50 30.06
C PRO A 174 -15.19 -39.50 30.44
N ALA A 175 -14.75 -39.48 31.71
CA ALA A 175 -13.74 -40.41 32.18
C ALA A 175 -14.30 -41.85 32.21
N PRO A 176 -13.56 -42.86 31.72
CA PRO A 176 -13.99 -44.25 31.83
C PRO A 176 -14.08 -44.65 33.31
N SER A 177 -15.23 -45.19 33.73
CA SER A 177 -15.35 -45.79 35.06
C SER A 177 -14.61 -47.13 35.09
N ILE A 178 -13.38 -47.15 35.60
CA ILE A 178 -12.65 -48.40 35.88
C ILE A 178 -13.25 -49.00 37.15
N LYS A 179 -14.12 -50.01 37.02
CA LYS A 179 -14.34 -50.94 38.15
C LYS A 179 -13.09 -51.79 38.26
N ALA A 180 -12.32 -51.60 39.33
CA ALA A 180 -11.12 -52.38 39.61
C ALA A 180 -11.42 -53.89 39.51
N ALA A 181 -10.85 -54.55 38.50
CA ALA A 181 -10.89 -55.99 38.41
C ALA A 181 -10.02 -56.58 39.53
N LYS A 182 -10.55 -57.59 40.24
CA LYS A 182 -9.74 -58.40 41.17
C LYS A 182 -8.65 -59.15 40.39
N PRO A 183 -7.49 -59.47 41.01
CA PRO A 183 -6.28 -59.88 40.29
C PRO A 183 -6.33 -61.22 39.52
N ASP A 184 -7.44 -61.98 39.57
CA ASP A 184 -7.47 -63.38 39.09
C ASP A 184 -8.46 -63.66 37.94
N ALA A 185 -9.01 -62.66 37.27
CA ALA A 185 -9.95 -62.87 36.16
C ALA A 185 -9.27 -62.80 34.78
N LYS A 186 -9.08 -63.96 34.13
CA LYS A 186 -8.79 -64.07 32.70
C LYS A 186 -10.01 -63.63 31.86
N SER A 187 -10.12 -62.33 31.61
CA SER A 187 -10.95 -61.62 30.60
C SER A 187 -11.57 -60.34 31.19
N ALA A 188 -10.73 -59.38 31.55
CA ALA A 188 -11.22 -58.02 31.72
C ALA A 188 -11.42 -57.42 30.32
N GLN A 189 -12.67 -57.39 29.84
CA GLN A 189 -13.01 -56.51 28.73
C GLN A 189 -12.77 -55.07 29.18
N VAL A 190 -11.73 -54.45 28.65
CA VAL A 190 -11.53 -53.01 28.73
C VAL A 190 -12.56 -52.40 27.79
N ASN A 191 -13.62 -51.80 28.33
CA ASN A 191 -14.55 -51.01 27.53
C ASN A 191 -13.74 -49.90 26.82
N GLY A 192 -14.00 -49.68 25.53
CA GLY A 192 -13.38 -48.60 24.75
C GLY A 192 -13.47 -47.26 25.49
N LEU A 193 -12.40 -46.47 25.41
CA LEU A 193 -12.24 -45.23 26.19
C LEU A 193 -13.01 -44.05 25.57
N ALA A 194 -13.45 -44.17 24.32
CA ALA A 194 -14.22 -43.12 23.66
C ALA A 194 -15.62 -42.95 24.28
N ALA A 195 -15.88 -41.73 24.77
CA ALA A 195 -17.19 -41.30 25.21
C ALA A 195 -17.63 -40.06 24.40
N PRO A 196 -18.93 -39.91 24.11
CA PRO A 196 -19.45 -38.81 23.28
C PRO A 196 -19.09 -37.46 23.89
N ALA A 197 -18.71 -36.48 23.07
CA ALA A 197 -18.46 -35.14 23.60
C ALA A 197 -19.78 -34.57 24.15
N PRO A 198 -19.72 -33.87 25.30
CA PRO A 198 -20.86 -33.15 25.85
C PRO A 198 -21.40 -32.11 24.85
N ALA A 199 -22.68 -31.78 25.02
CA ALA A 199 -23.60 -31.10 24.09
C ALA A 199 -23.18 -29.74 23.47
N SER A 200 -21.95 -29.27 23.63
CA SER A 200 -21.43 -28.04 23.02
C SER A 200 -20.86 -28.23 21.60
N LEU A 201 -20.38 -29.43 21.23
CA LEU A 201 -19.89 -29.77 19.88
C LEU A 201 -20.30 -31.20 19.48
N PRO A 202 -20.84 -31.45 18.27
CA PRO A 202 -21.59 -32.67 17.94
C PRO A 202 -20.72 -33.87 17.50
N TYR A 203 -19.61 -34.16 18.20
CA TYR A 203 -18.66 -35.23 17.85
C TYR A 203 -18.26 -36.12 19.03
N THR A 204 -17.93 -37.38 18.75
CA THR A 204 -17.18 -38.28 19.63
C THR A 204 -15.72 -38.27 19.19
N VAL A 205 -14.78 -38.11 20.13
CA VAL A 205 -13.34 -38.20 19.85
C VAL A 205 -12.89 -39.64 20.06
N TYR A 206 -12.16 -40.18 19.09
CA TYR A 206 -11.49 -41.48 19.15
C TYR A 206 -9.98 -41.27 19.04
N PHE A 207 -9.20 -41.87 19.93
CA PHE A 207 -7.74 -41.72 19.92
C PHE A 207 -7.07 -42.87 19.16
N GLY A 208 -6.32 -42.50 18.13
CA GLY A 208 -5.60 -43.41 17.27
C GLY A 208 -4.08 -43.26 17.33
N ASN A 209 -3.41 -44.31 16.86
CA ASN A 209 -2.05 -44.27 16.34
C ASN A 209 -2.12 -44.73 14.87
N LEU A 210 -1.89 -43.80 13.95
CA LEU A 210 -2.17 -43.97 12.52
C LEU A 210 -0.94 -44.34 11.70
N HIS A 211 0.19 -44.60 12.36
CA HIS A 211 1.43 -44.99 11.72
C HIS A 211 2.20 -45.99 12.59
N SER A 212 2.31 -47.24 12.13
CA SER A 212 3.02 -48.33 12.81
C SER A 212 3.22 -49.53 11.89
N GLN A 213 4.24 -50.34 12.15
CA GLN A 213 4.63 -51.49 11.33
C GLN A 213 4.38 -52.78 12.12
N SER A 214 4.14 -53.88 11.40
CA SER A 214 4.08 -55.22 11.97
C SER A 214 5.09 -56.12 11.26
N ASN A 215 5.08 -57.43 11.54
CA ASN A 215 5.95 -58.37 10.85
C ASN A 215 5.56 -58.63 9.38
N HIS A 216 4.65 -57.85 8.78
CA HIS A 216 4.40 -57.89 7.34
C HIS A 216 5.43 -57.05 6.55
N SER A 217 6.10 -56.11 7.21
CA SER A 217 7.27 -55.38 6.71
C SER A 217 8.44 -55.55 7.71
N ASP A 218 9.06 -54.47 8.18
CA ASP A 218 10.23 -54.45 9.06
C ASP A 218 9.88 -54.23 10.55
N GLY A 219 8.60 -54.33 10.90
CA GLY A 219 8.11 -54.22 12.27
C GLY A 219 8.01 -55.56 13.02
N GLY A 220 7.35 -55.53 14.19
CA GLY A 220 7.12 -56.71 15.03
C GLY A 220 8.36 -57.22 15.78
N GLY A 221 9.33 -56.34 16.03
CA GLY A 221 10.52 -56.66 16.84
C GLY A 221 10.15 -56.95 18.29
N ALA A 222 10.64 -58.06 18.84
CA ALA A 222 10.39 -58.40 20.25
C ALA A 222 11.02 -57.36 21.19
N LEU A 223 10.25 -56.85 22.16
CA LEU A 223 10.66 -55.73 23.04
C LEU A 223 11.97 -55.96 23.80
N SER A 224 12.31 -57.21 24.11
CA SER A 224 13.55 -57.55 24.82
C SER A 224 14.80 -57.45 23.94
N THR A 225 14.65 -57.43 22.61
CA THR A 225 15.76 -57.48 21.65
C THR A 225 15.67 -56.44 20.54
N CYS A 226 14.57 -55.70 20.44
CA CYS A 226 14.36 -54.68 19.44
C CYS A 226 15.32 -53.50 19.67
N VAL A 227 16.10 -53.17 18.65
CA VAL A 227 17.11 -52.08 18.66
C VAL A 227 17.07 -51.27 17.37
N GLY A 228 16.06 -51.48 16.52
CA GLY A 228 15.95 -50.96 15.17
C GLY A 228 14.89 -51.70 14.34
N ALA A 229 14.78 -51.32 13.06
CA ALA A 229 14.02 -52.05 12.06
C ALA A 229 14.46 -53.53 12.01
N GLN A 230 13.51 -54.43 11.75
CA GLN A 230 13.75 -55.85 11.56
C GLN A 230 13.98 -56.14 10.07
N ASN A 231 14.70 -57.21 9.74
CA ASN A 231 14.68 -57.66 8.35
C ASN A 231 13.22 -57.93 7.94
N PRO A 232 12.79 -57.63 6.72
CA PRO A 232 11.41 -57.77 6.32
C PRO A 232 10.86 -59.16 6.61
N GLN A 233 9.69 -59.20 7.24
CA GLN A 233 8.98 -60.40 7.64
C GLN A 233 9.67 -61.30 8.68
N SER A 234 10.74 -60.81 9.32
CA SER A 234 11.48 -61.56 10.35
C SER A 234 11.01 -61.30 11.79
N GLY A 235 10.17 -60.28 12.01
CA GLY A 235 9.61 -59.94 13.32
C GLY A 235 8.89 -61.12 13.99
N THR A 236 9.28 -61.43 15.22
CA THR A 236 8.78 -62.62 15.94
C THR A 236 7.57 -62.34 16.84
N ALA A 237 7.23 -61.06 17.06
CA ALA A 237 6.11 -60.64 17.91
C ALA A 237 4.80 -60.38 17.13
N GLY A 238 4.65 -61.08 15.99
CA GLY A 238 3.37 -61.24 15.27
C GLY A 238 3.02 -60.20 14.21
N GLY A 239 1.94 -60.50 13.49
CA GLY A 239 1.35 -59.66 12.43
C GLY A 239 0.20 -58.77 12.93
N PRO A 240 -0.62 -58.21 12.02
CA PRO A 240 -1.56 -57.13 12.35
C PRO A 240 -2.54 -57.43 13.48
N THR A 241 -3.04 -58.66 13.59
CA THR A 241 -3.95 -59.06 14.67
C THR A 241 -3.33 -58.92 16.07
N GLU A 242 -2.04 -59.21 16.22
CA GLU A 242 -1.34 -59.06 17.50
C GLU A 242 -1.13 -57.58 17.83
N ALA A 243 -0.78 -56.77 16.82
CA ALA A 243 -0.67 -55.33 16.94
C ALA A 243 -1.98 -54.68 17.41
N TYR A 244 -3.11 -55.01 16.77
CA TYR A 244 -4.44 -54.53 17.17
C TYR A 244 -4.80 -54.95 18.60
N THR A 245 -4.51 -56.20 18.96
CA THR A 245 -4.74 -56.71 20.33
C THR A 245 -3.94 -55.91 21.35
N TYR A 246 -2.66 -55.65 21.08
CA TYR A 246 -1.80 -54.89 21.98
C TYR A 246 -2.28 -53.46 22.15
N ALA A 247 -2.52 -52.74 21.04
CA ALA A 247 -2.99 -51.36 21.02
C ALA A 247 -4.32 -51.18 21.76
N MET A 248 -5.30 -52.07 21.49
CA MET A 248 -6.58 -52.07 22.19
C MET A 248 -6.39 -52.23 23.71
N ASN A 249 -5.50 -53.15 24.14
CA ASN A 249 -5.19 -53.35 25.57
C ASN A 249 -4.42 -52.17 26.20
N LYS A 250 -3.81 -51.31 25.39
CA LYS A 250 -3.16 -50.06 25.81
C LYS A 250 -4.07 -48.84 25.75
N GLY A 251 -5.35 -49.03 25.40
CA GLY A 251 -6.36 -47.98 25.40
C GLY A 251 -6.34 -47.10 24.16
N LEU A 252 -5.89 -47.63 23.02
CA LEU A 252 -6.19 -47.02 21.72
C LEU A 252 -7.60 -47.42 21.28
N ASP A 253 -8.29 -46.51 20.60
CA ASP A 253 -9.53 -46.81 19.88
C ASP A 253 -9.26 -47.21 18.42
N ILE A 254 -8.14 -46.74 17.85
CA ILE A 254 -7.76 -46.96 16.45
C ILE A 254 -6.27 -47.30 16.38
N LEU A 255 -5.90 -48.32 15.61
CA LEU A 255 -4.51 -48.56 15.20
C LEU A 255 -4.46 -48.79 13.69
N MET A 256 -3.58 -48.06 13.00
CA MET A 256 -3.18 -48.42 11.66
C MET A 256 -1.87 -49.22 11.69
N THR A 257 -1.87 -50.40 11.06
CA THR A 257 -0.62 -51.05 10.62
C THR A 257 -0.38 -50.66 9.16
N SER A 258 0.57 -49.76 8.96
CA SER A 258 0.98 -49.11 7.71
C SER A 258 2.30 -49.72 7.22
N GLU A 259 2.22 -50.86 6.54
CA GLU A 259 3.43 -51.60 6.16
C GLU A 259 4.14 -50.96 4.97
N HIS A 260 5.48 -51.00 4.93
CA HIS A 260 6.25 -50.53 3.79
C HIS A 260 5.85 -51.26 2.50
N ASN A 261 5.56 -50.47 1.47
CA ASN A 261 5.02 -50.98 0.21
C ASN A 261 6.00 -51.88 -0.56
N HIS A 262 7.31 -51.73 -0.33
CA HIS A 262 8.41 -52.40 -1.04
C HIS A 262 9.08 -53.51 -0.23
N MET A 263 8.38 -54.08 0.77
CA MET A 263 8.91 -55.13 1.67
C MET A 263 8.07 -56.42 1.68
N TYR A 264 7.01 -56.48 0.85
CA TYR A 264 6.12 -57.64 0.77
C TYR A 264 6.76 -58.86 0.09
N ASP A 265 7.91 -58.69 -0.55
CA ASP A 265 8.74 -59.75 -1.13
C ASP A 265 9.78 -60.34 -0.16
N GLY A 266 9.81 -59.83 1.09
CA GLY A 266 10.66 -60.32 2.16
C GLY A 266 12.08 -59.74 2.15
N SER A 267 12.29 -58.59 1.53
CA SER A 267 13.59 -57.93 1.44
C SER A 267 13.52 -56.40 1.51
N ASP A 268 14.63 -55.77 1.90
CA ASP A 268 14.82 -54.30 1.92
C ASP A 268 15.19 -53.73 0.53
N ASN A 269 15.14 -54.58 -0.49
CA ASN A 269 15.40 -54.29 -1.89
C ASN A 269 14.60 -55.27 -2.75
N THR A 270 14.68 -55.15 -4.07
CA THR A 270 13.94 -56.04 -4.95
C THR A 270 14.46 -57.48 -4.88
N ASN A 271 13.66 -58.39 -4.34
CA ASN A 271 13.91 -59.83 -4.40
C ASN A 271 13.53 -60.36 -5.79
N ALA A 272 14.54 -60.51 -6.65
CA ALA A 272 14.38 -61.03 -8.00
C ALA A 272 13.74 -62.44 -8.05
N SER A 273 13.76 -63.21 -6.96
CA SER A 273 13.15 -64.55 -6.88
C SER A 273 11.75 -64.56 -6.24
N ALA A 274 11.21 -63.39 -5.89
CA ALA A 274 9.91 -63.28 -5.25
C ALA A 274 8.77 -63.82 -6.12
N ASP A 275 7.81 -64.46 -5.46
CA ASP A 275 6.53 -64.83 -6.07
C ASP A 275 5.50 -63.71 -5.83
N PRO A 276 5.08 -62.98 -6.89
CA PRO A 276 4.08 -61.93 -6.76
C PRO A 276 2.77 -62.40 -6.11
N ALA A 277 2.39 -63.67 -6.29
CA ALA A 277 1.17 -64.19 -5.68
C ALA A 277 1.28 -64.25 -4.15
N VAL A 278 2.46 -64.55 -3.63
CA VAL A 278 2.73 -64.58 -2.17
C VAL A 278 2.68 -63.17 -1.59
N ALA A 279 3.35 -62.20 -2.23
CA ALA A 279 3.35 -60.81 -1.79
C ALA A 279 1.92 -60.22 -1.74
N LYS A 280 1.14 -60.43 -2.81
CA LYS A 280 -0.27 -60.00 -2.88
C LYS A 280 -1.14 -60.70 -1.85
N ALA A 281 -0.96 -62.01 -1.66
CA ALA A 281 -1.70 -62.76 -0.65
C ALA A 281 -1.38 -62.27 0.76
N LEU A 282 -0.14 -61.88 1.06
CA LEU A 282 0.25 -61.30 2.34
C LEU A 282 -0.47 -59.96 2.57
N TYR A 283 -0.51 -59.06 1.58
CA TYR A 283 -1.27 -57.81 1.66
C TYR A 283 -2.77 -58.05 1.93
N GLN A 284 -3.39 -58.96 1.18
CA GLN A 284 -4.80 -59.33 1.36
C GLN A 284 -5.05 -59.98 2.73
N SER A 285 -4.07 -60.68 3.29
CA SER A 285 -4.16 -61.26 4.63
C SER A 285 -4.22 -60.17 5.72
N GLY A 286 -3.49 -59.06 5.55
CA GLY A 286 -3.55 -57.91 6.45
C GLY A 286 -4.92 -57.20 6.41
N LEU A 287 -5.47 -56.97 5.22
CA LEU A 287 -6.83 -56.45 5.05
C LEU A 287 -7.87 -57.36 5.71
N SER A 288 -7.73 -58.68 5.54
CA SER A 288 -8.59 -59.68 6.17
C SER A 288 -8.44 -59.69 7.69
N ALA A 289 -7.21 -59.54 8.20
CA ALA A 289 -6.94 -59.46 9.63
C ALA A 289 -7.62 -58.25 10.27
N ALA A 290 -7.54 -57.07 9.65
CA ALA A 290 -8.25 -55.88 10.10
C ALA A 290 -9.78 -56.08 10.10
N ALA A 291 -10.34 -56.55 8.99
CA ALA A 291 -11.79 -56.78 8.88
C ALA A 291 -12.30 -57.79 9.92
N ASN A 292 -11.59 -58.90 10.12
CA ASN A 292 -11.93 -59.92 11.11
C ASN A 292 -11.81 -59.39 12.54
N PHE A 293 -10.77 -58.61 12.83
CA PHE A 293 -10.58 -58.02 14.15
C PHE A 293 -11.70 -57.03 14.47
N ASN A 294 -12.05 -56.16 13.53
CA ASN A 294 -13.13 -55.17 13.66
C ASN A 294 -14.49 -55.82 13.88
N ALA A 295 -14.78 -56.92 13.17
CA ALA A 295 -16.02 -57.68 13.36
C ALA A 295 -16.12 -58.31 14.77
N ALA A 296 -14.99 -58.67 15.38
CA ALA A 296 -14.94 -59.23 16.72
C ALA A 296 -14.86 -58.15 17.84
N HIS A 297 -14.45 -56.92 17.51
CA HIS A 297 -14.18 -55.84 18.47
C HIS A 297 -14.84 -54.52 18.02
N PRO A 298 -16.17 -54.36 18.15
CA PRO A 298 -16.90 -53.21 17.62
C PRO A 298 -16.54 -51.84 18.25
N ASN A 299 -15.77 -51.84 19.34
CA ASN A 299 -15.30 -50.62 20.02
C ASN A 299 -13.83 -50.28 19.70
N PHE A 300 -13.22 -50.99 18.74
CA PHE A 300 -11.86 -50.76 18.27
C PHE A 300 -11.84 -50.81 16.74
N LEU A 301 -10.99 -50.01 16.12
CA LEU A 301 -10.77 -50.02 14.67
C LEU A 301 -9.32 -50.35 14.34
N GLY A 302 -9.08 -51.58 13.91
CA GLY A 302 -7.87 -51.96 13.18
C GLY A 302 -7.98 -51.48 11.73
N VAL A 303 -6.97 -50.75 11.28
CA VAL A 303 -6.82 -50.24 9.91
C VAL A 303 -5.57 -50.86 9.32
N TYR A 304 -5.68 -51.45 8.13
CA TYR A 304 -4.53 -51.95 7.40
C TYR A 304 -4.32 -51.11 6.14
N GLY A 305 -3.10 -50.68 5.89
CA GLY A 305 -2.75 -49.89 4.72
C GLY A 305 -1.26 -49.96 4.42
N LEU A 306 -0.79 -49.00 3.64
CA LEU A 306 0.61 -48.92 3.21
C LEU A 306 1.26 -47.68 3.77
N GLU A 307 2.52 -47.80 4.17
CA GLU A 307 3.47 -46.71 4.12
C GLU A 307 4.17 -46.79 2.76
N TRP A 308 3.79 -45.89 1.85
CA TRP A 308 4.36 -45.82 0.52
C TRP A 308 5.49 -44.80 0.49
N GLY A 309 6.61 -45.16 -0.12
CA GLY A 309 7.67 -44.22 -0.41
C GLY A 309 9.04 -44.83 -0.24
N VAL A 310 10.04 -43.97 -0.38
CA VAL A 310 11.43 -44.27 -0.06
C VAL A 310 11.96 -43.17 0.82
N ILE A 311 12.79 -43.55 1.79
CA ILE A 311 13.38 -42.61 2.74
C ILE A 311 14.27 -41.64 1.94
N THR A 312 15.33 -42.13 1.30
CA THR A 312 16.32 -41.26 0.62
C THR A 312 15.75 -40.41 -0.52
N ASN A 313 15.61 -39.10 -0.28
CA ASN A 313 15.17 -38.07 -1.25
C ASN A 313 13.76 -38.29 -1.86
N GLY A 314 12.89 -39.01 -1.15
CA GLY A 314 11.50 -39.27 -1.57
C GLY A 314 10.49 -38.82 -0.52
N GLY A 315 10.63 -39.32 0.72
CA GLY A 315 9.68 -39.15 1.81
C GLY A 315 8.63 -40.26 1.85
N HIS A 316 8.11 -40.52 3.04
CA HIS A 316 7.11 -41.56 3.29
C HIS A 316 5.69 -41.00 3.43
N MET A 317 4.71 -41.79 3.00
CA MET A 317 3.31 -41.42 3.15
C MET A 317 2.43 -42.63 3.47
N ASN A 318 1.60 -42.52 4.50
CA ASN A 318 0.55 -43.51 4.70
C ASN A 318 -0.56 -43.34 3.66
N ILE A 319 -0.99 -44.45 3.08
CA ILE A 319 -2.14 -44.54 2.19
C ILE A 319 -3.22 -45.37 2.90
N PHE A 320 -4.34 -44.70 3.19
CA PHE A 320 -5.49 -45.25 3.85
C PHE A 320 -6.53 -45.71 2.83
N ASN A 321 -7.34 -46.70 3.21
CA ASN A 321 -8.42 -47.25 2.40
C ASN A 321 -7.95 -47.89 1.08
N THR A 322 -6.68 -48.29 1.01
CA THR A 322 -6.16 -49.02 -0.15
C THR A 322 -6.50 -50.50 -0.08
N ASN A 323 -7.08 -51.02 -1.16
CA ASN A 323 -7.42 -52.43 -1.33
C ASN A 323 -6.44 -53.17 -2.26
N GLU A 324 -5.41 -52.48 -2.74
CA GLU A 324 -4.42 -52.95 -3.70
C GLU A 324 -3.01 -52.76 -3.11
N LEU A 325 -2.13 -53.75 -3.30
CA LEU A 325 -0.70 -53.56 -3.01
C LEU A 325 -0.10 -52.64 -4.09
N LEU A 326 0.57 -51.57 -3.68
CA LEU A 326 1.23 -50.61 -4.58
C LEU A 326 2.74 -50.84 -4.57
N GLY A 327 3.37 -50.82 -5.74
CA GLY A 327 4.83 -50.94 -5.80
C GLY A 327 5.42 -50.76 -7.20
N TRP A 328 6.74 -50.71 -7.27
CA TRP A 328 7.51 -50.53 -8.51
C TRP A 328 8.33 -51.77 -8.92
N GLU A 329 8.29 -52.83 -8.11
CA GLU A 329 9.28 -53.91 -8.17
C GLU A 329 8.82 -55.08 -9.06
N TYR A 330 9.77 -55.60 -9.83
CA TYR A 330 9.56 -56.72 -10.74
C TYR A 330 10.53 -57.85 -10.40
N ASN A 331 10.03 -59.08 -10.41
CA ASN A 331 10.87 -60.27 -10.26
C ASN A 331 11.68 -60.56 -11.55
N SER A 332 12.55 -61.56 -11.53
CA SER A 332 13.39 -61.96 -12.67
C SER A 332 12.61 -62.38 -13.92
N SER A 333 11.34 -62.76 -13.73
CA SER A 333 10.41 -63.12 -14.81
C SER A 333 9.65 -61.92 -15.36
N ASN A 334 10.02 -60.69 -14.96
CA ASN A 334 9.39 -59.44 -15.35
C ASN A 334 7.89 -59.38 -14.96
N GLN A 335 7.54 -59.93 -13.80
CA GLN A 335 6.21 -59.83 -13.21
C GLN A 335 6.23 -58.79 -12.08
N LEU A 336 5.24 -57.88 -12.09
CA LEU A 336 5.07 -56.91 -11.01
C LEU A 336 4.70 -57.65 -9.72
N ILE A 337 5.47 -57.40 -8.65
CA ILE A 337 5.28 -57.99 -7.33
C ILE A 337 4.02 -57.43 -6.64
N ALA A 338 3.66 -56.18 -6.96
CA ALA A 338 2.47 -55.47 -6.51
C ALA A 338 1.22 -55.67 -7.40
N ASP A 339 0.04 -55.24 -6.93
CA ASP A 339 -1.20 -55.23 -7.71
C ASP A 339 -1.19 -54.11 -8.75
N THR A 340 -0.79 -52.91 -8.31
CA THR A 340 -0.77 -51.70 -9.14
C THR A 340 0.63 -51.11 -9.18
N PHE A 341 1.12 -50.86 -10.39
CA PHE A 341 2.41 -50.21 -10.58
C PHE A 341 2.33 -48.75 -10.15
N THR A 342 3.25 -48.35 -9.29
CA THR A 342 3.45 -46.96 -8.86
C THR A 342 4.93 -46.67 -8.99
N ALA A 343 5.32 -45.68 -9.80
CA ALA A 343 6.73 -45.42 -10.05
C ALA A 343 7.40 -44.80 -8.81
N LYS A 344 8.60 -45.28 -8.47
CA LYS A 344 9.43 -44.71 -7.39
C LYS A 344 9.64 -43.21 -7.64
N ASN A 345 9.43 -42.39 -6.61
CA ASN A 345 9.54 -40.92 -6.62
C ASN A 345 8.55 -40.15 -7.52
N ASP A 346 7.55 -40.80 -8.13
CA ASP A 346 6.50 -40.10 -8.91
C ASP A 346 5.28 -39.76 -8.05
N TYR A 347 5.44 -38.74 -7.18
CA TYR A 347 4.35 -38.30 -6.29
C TYR A 347 3.16 -37.73 -7.06
N ALA A 348 3.38 -37.02 -8.17
CA ALA A 348 2.29 -36.48 -8.99
C ALA A 348 1.42 -37.61 -9.57
N GLY A 349 2.04 -38.62 -10.18
CA GLY A 349 1.34 -39.79 -10.69
C GLY A 349 0.62 -40.57 -9.58
N LEU A 350 1.26 -40.72 -8.41
CA LEU A 350 0.65 -41.37 -7.26
C LEU A 350 -0.57 -40.60 -6.73
N PHE A 351 -0.49 -39.28 -6.57
CA PHE A 351 -1.62 -38.45 -6.13
C PHE A 351 -2.80 -38.57 -7.12
N THR A 352 -2.50 -38.55 -8.42
CA THR A 352 -3.51 -38.77 -9.46
C THR A 352 -4.20 -40.13 -9.32
N LEU A 353 -3.45 -41.19 -9.04
CA LEU A 353 -3.99 -42.52 -8.80
C LEU A 353 -4.83 -42.57 -7.52
N MET A 354 -4.32 -42.06 -6.40
CA MET A 354 -5.03 -42.02 -5.12
C MET A 354 -6.39 -41.31 -5.24
N ARG A 355 -6.41 -40.16 -5.91
CA ARG A 355 -7.64 -39.40 -6.18
C ARG A 355 -8.62 -40.17 -7.08
N GLN A 356 -8.14 -40.93 -8.07
CA GLN A 356 -9.00 -41.82 -8.87
C GLN A 356 -9.63 -42.94 -8.06
N ARG A 357 -8.91 -43.44 -7.05
CA ARG A 357 -9.33 -44.57 -6.22
C ARG A 357 -10.08 -44.16 -4.94
N GLY A 358 -10.11 -42.87 -4.61
CA GLY A 358 -10.68 -42.36 -3.36
C GLY A 358 -9.86 -42.77 -2.13
N TRP A 359 -8.56 -42.99 -2.30
CA TRP A 359 -7.62 -43.23 -1.20
C TRP A 359 -7.21 -41.91 -0.56
N ILE A 360 -6.86 -41.99 0.72
CA ILE A 360 -6.50 -40.84 1.54
C ILE A 360 -5.04 -40.96 1.97
N GLY A 361 -4.31 -39.86 1.92
CA GLY A 361 -2.90 -39.81 2.27
C GLY A 361 -2.59 -39.02 3.54
N GLN A 362 -1.53 -39.44 4.22
CA GLN A 362 -0.81 -38.71 5.26
C GLN A 362 0.64 -38.56 4.85
N PHE A 363 1.23 -37.37 4.99
CA PHE A 363 2.68 -37.22 4.94
C PHE A 363 3.25 -37.70 6.28
N ASN A 364 4.14 -38.69 6.24
CA ASN A 364 4.79 -39.25 7.42
C ASN A 364 6.15 -38.59 7.62
N HIS A 365 6.49 -38.35 8.90
CA HIS A 365 7.76 -37.78 9.36
C HIS A 365 8.47 -36.83 8.36
N PRO A 366 7.77 -35.81 7.83
CA PRO A 366 8.20 -35.19 6.59
C PRO A 366 9.29 -34.12 6.80
N SER A 367 10.16 -33.96 5.80
CA SER A 367 11.20 -32.92 5.76
C SER A 367 10.77 -31.69 4.97
N THR A 368 11.36 -30.53 5.29
CA THR A 368 11.09 -29.27 4.60
C THR A 368 11.71 -29.18 3.20
N SER A 369 12.67 -30.04 2.86
CA SER A 369 13.30 -30.14 1.55
C SER A 369 13.47 -31.59 1.10
N GLY A 370 13.88 -31.82 -0.14
CA GLY A 370 14.20 -33.15 -0.66
C GLY A 370 13.04 -34.13 -0.87
N GLN A 371 11.88 -33.93 -0.22
CA GLN A 371 10.79 -34.90 -0.19
C GLN A 371 9.52 -34.43 -0.91
N PHE A 372 8.70 -35.39 -1.34
CA PHE A 372 7.42 -35.19 -2.03
C PHE A 372 7.54 -34.29 -3.27
N LEU A 373 8.61 -34.51 -4.05
CA LEU A 373 8.96 -33.67 -5.18
C LEU A 373 7.94 -33.79 -6.30
N VAL A 374 7.37 -32.65 -6.70
CA VAL A 374 6.62 -32.53 -7.96
C VAL A 374 7.24 -31.40 -8.76
N ASN A 375 7.68 -31.71 -9.99
CA ASN A 375 8.44 -30.79 -10.85
C ASN A 375 9.67 -30.17 -10.15
N GLY A 376 10.34 -30.95 -9.29
CA GLY A 376 11.52 -30.52 -8.55
C GLY A 376 11.23 -29.60 -7.34
N VAL A 377 9.96 -29.42 -6.97
CA VAL A 377 9.55 -28.63 -5.81
C VAL A 377 9.12 -29.57 -4.69
N ALA A 378 9.73 -29.43 -3.51
CA ALA A 378 9.32 -30.16 -2.31
C ALA A 378 7.92 -29.71 -1.86
N PHE A 379 7.04 -30.68 -1.56
CA PHE A 379 5.59 -30.46 -1.47
C PHE A 379 5.02 -29.73 -2.68
N GLY A 380 5.49 -30.06 -3.88
CA GLY A 380 5.04 -29.40 -5.10
C GLY A 380 3.54 -29.60 -5.30
N TYR A 381 2.79 -28.52 -5.22
CA TYR A 381 1.33 -28.55 -5.23
C TYR A 381 0.75 -29.14 -6.52
N THR A 382 -0.24 -30.02 -6.35
CA THR A 382 -1.13 -30.47 -7.42
C THR A 382 -2.56 -30.53 -6.90
N ALA A 383 -3.54 -30.26 -7.76
CA ALA A 383 -4.95 -30.34 -7.38
C ALA A 383 -5.36 -31.78 -6.98
N ASP A 384 -4.80 -32.79 -7.65
CA ASP A 384 -4.98 -34.19 -7.27
C ASP A 384 -4.37 -34.49 -5.90
N GLY A 385 -3.20 -33.93 -5.62
CA GLY A 385 -2.56 -33.99 -4.31
C GLY A 385 -3.40 -33.34 -3.20
N ASP A 386 -3.97 -32.15 -3.42
CA ASP A 386 -4.85 -31.50 -2.44
C ASP A 386 -6.10 -32.33 -2.10
N GLN A 387 -6.62 -33.06 -3.10
CA GLN A 387 -7.77 -33.93 -2.91
C GLN A 387 -7.40 -35.23 -2.19
N ALA A 388 -6.25 -35.83 -2.54
CA ALA A 388 -5.83 -37.12 -1.99
C ALA A 388 -5.21 -37.00 -0.59
N MET A 389 -4.43 -35.94 -0.34
CA MET A 389 -3.73 -35.73 0.93
C MET A 389 -4.63 -35.05 1.95
N ALA A 390 -4.75 -35.64 3.14
CA ALA A 390 -5.61 -35.13 4.20
C ALA A 390 -4.86 -34.86 5.51
N MET A 391 -3.68 -35.43 5.71
CA MET A 391 -2.97 -35.40 6.99
C MET A 391 -1.47 -35.16 6.82
N CYS A 392 -0.83 -34.66 7.87
CA CYS A 392 0.60 -34.47 7.96
C CYS A 392 1.04 -34.67 9.42
N GLU A 393 2.00 -35.57 9.63
CA GLU A 393 2.55 -35.82 10.97
C GLU A 393 3.33 -34.60 11.43
N VAL A 394 2.90 -33.98 12.54
CA VAL A 394 3.64 -32.88 13.16
C VAL A 394 4.61 -33.35 14.24
N LEU A 395 4.41 -34.57 14.74
CA LEU A 395 5.26 -35.17 15.75
C LEU A 395 5.23 -36.68 15.64
N ASN A 396 6.40 -37.30 15.72
CA ASN A 396 6.55 -38.74 15.88
C ASN A 396 7.40 -39.07 17.11
N THR A 397 7.08 -40.16 17.79
CA THR A 397 7.93 -40.72 18.84
C THR A 397 9.05 -41.53 18.18
N SER A 398 10.11 -41.89 18.91
CA SER A 398 11.13 -42.80 18.36
C SER A 398 10.52 -44.12 17.88
N ALA A 399 10.68 -44.40 16.57
CA ALA A 399 10.17 -45.57 15.88
C ALA A 399 10.62 -46.91 16.49
N PHE A 400 11.83 -46.90 17.06
CA PHE A 400 12.48 -48.07 17.66
C PHE A 400 12.42 -48.08 19.19
N SER A 401 11.57 -47.24 19.79
CA SER A 401 11.39 -47.26 21.24
C SER A 401 10.87 -48.61 21.70
N THR A 402 11.44 -49.15 22.78
CA THR A 402 10.93 -50.33 23.48
C THR A 402 10.14 -49.95 24.74
N ASN A 403 9.88 -48.65 24.94
CA ASN A 403 9.16 -48.15 26.10
C ASN A 403 7.72 -48.65 26.10
N THR A 404 7.23 -49.12 27.26
CA THR A 404 5.86 -49.61 27.42
C THR A 404 5.07 -48.88 28.50
N THR A 405 5.68 -47.81 29.02
CA THR A 405 5.23 -46.99 30.14
C THR A 405 4.85 -45.57 29.71
N GLU A 406 4.87 -45.28 28.40
CA GLU A 406 4.55 -43.98 27.81
C GLU A 406 5.47 -42.84 28.31
N THR A 407 6.73 -43.14 28.58
CA THR A 407 7.72 -42.18 29.10
C THR A 407 8.87 -41.91 28.14
N GLU A 408 8.72 -42.26 26.86
CA GLU A 408 9.72 -41.90 25.84
C GLU A 408 9.88 -40.37 25.78
N THR A 409 11.13 -39.94 25.60
CA THR A 409 11.51 -38.52 25.57
C THR A 409 12.11 -38.11 24.23
N SER A 410 12.47 -39.10 23.41
CA SER A 410 13.00 -38.93 22.07
C SER A 410 11.82 -38.76 21.10
N ASN A 411 11.52 -37.51 20.77
CA ASN A 411 10.44 -37.12 19.86
C ASN A 411 10.99 -36.20 18.77
N SER A 412 10.56 -36.41 17.54
CA SER A 412 10.89 -35.58 16.38
C SER A 412 9.67 -34.75 16.00
N THR A 413 9.89 -33.47 15.70
CA THR A 413 8.85 -32.54 15.28
C THR A 413 9.00 -32.21 13.80
N TYR A 414 7.87 -32.07 13.10
CA TYR A 414 7.81 -31.78 11.67
C TYR A 414 6.83 -30.64 11.35
N GLU A 415 6.49 -29.83 12.36
CA GLU A 415 5.52 -28.72 12.22
C GLU A 415 5.90 -27.77 11.07
N GLY A 416 7.19 -27.49 10.87
CA GLY A 416 7.69 -26.67 9.76
C GLY A 416 7.38 -27.25 8.38
N ALA A 417 7.51 -28.57 8.21
CA ALA A 417 7.19 -29.25 6.96
C ALA A 417 5.67 -29.24 6.69
N CYS A 418 4.85 -29.48 7.72
CA CYS A 418 3.40 -29.40 7.58
C CYS A 418 2.92 -27.96 7.28
N LYS A 419 3.53 -26.93 7.87
CA LYS A 419 3.29 -25.52 7.51
C LYS A 419 3.62 -25.25 6.03
N LYS A 420 4.73 -25.80 5.53
CA LYS A 420 5.11 -25.68 4.12
C LYS A 420 4.09 -26.36 3.20
N ALA A 421 3.58 -27.54 3.55
CA ALA A 421 2.51 -28.19 2.80
C ALA A 421 1.23 -27.34 2.76
N LEU A 422 0.82 -26.79 3.91
CA LEU A 422 -0.35 -25.91 3.99
C LEU A 422 -0.20 -24.66 3.11
N GLU A 423 0.96 -24.01 3.14
CA GLU A 423 1.21 -22.83 2.30
C GLU A 423 1.51 -23.16 0.84
N ALA A 424 1.89 -24.39 0.50
CA ALA A 424 1.87 -24.84 -0.90
C ALA A 424 0.44 -24.93 -1.45
N GLY A 425 -0.57 -24.95 -0.57
CA GLY A 425 -1.99 -24.98 -0.91
C GLY A 425 -2.69 -26.30 -0.57
N TYR A 426 -1.96 -27.27 0.00
CA TYR A 426 -2.58 -28.50 0.48
C TYR A 426 -3.44 -28.23 1.70
N HIS A 427 -4.56 -28.93 1.80
CA HIS A 427 -5.42 -28.90 2.98
C HIS A 427 -5.18 -30.16 3.79
N VAL A 428 -4.25 -30.10 4.75
CA VAL A 428 -3.89 -31.22 5.61
C VAL A 428 -4.16 -30.91 7.09
N ALA A 429 -4.66 -31.89 7.84
CA ALA A 429 -4.75 -31.84 9.29
C ALA A 429 -3.47 -32.37 9.94
N PHE A 430 -3.22 -31.95 11.17
CA PHE A 430 -2.06 -32.43 11.92
C PHE A 430 -2.36 -33.75 12.62
N THR A 431 -1.42 -34.68 12.55
CA THR A 431 -1.43 -35.96 13.25
C THR A 431 -0.18 -36.13 14.11
N THR A 432 -0.25 -37.02 15.08
CA THR A 432 0.94 -37.47 15.80
C THR A 432 0.84 -38.95 16.08
N ASP A 433 1.89 -39.66 15.71
CA ASP A 433 1.91 -41.11 15.67
C ASP A 433 3.27 -41.62 16.23
N GLN A 434 3.49 -42.93 16.24
CA GLN A 434 4.65 -43.52 16.93
C GLN A 434 5.60 -44.32 16.04
N ASP A 435 5.21 -44.59 14.79
CA ASP A 435 6.02 -45.34 13.83
C ASP A 435 6.59 -46.63 14.43
N ASN A 436 5.74 -47.35 15.18
CA ASN A 436 6.18 -48.45 16.01
C ASN A 436 6.71 -49.60 15.15
N HIS A 437 8.01 -49.89 15.24
CA HIS A 437 8.61 -51.11 14.68
C HIS A 437 8.84 -52.18 15.75
N CYS A 438 9.05 -51.75 16.99
CA CYS A 438 9.03 -52.65 18.14
C CYS A 438 7.57 -52.96 18.53
N ALA A 439 7.34 -54.15 19.11
CA ALA A 439 5.98 -54.63 19.44
C ALA A 439 5.37 -53.96 20.70
N ASN A 440 5.34 -52.62 20.74
CA ASN A 440 4.78 -51.77 21.80
C ASN A 440 3.73 -50.78 21.29
N TRP A 441 3.00 -51.13 20.22
CA TRP A 441 2.02 -50.27 19.54
C TRP A 441 1.17 -49.40 20.49
N GLY A 442 1.36 -48.07 20.40
CA GLY A 442 0.64 -47.09 21.21
C GLY A 442 1.18 -46.86 22.63
N ALA A 443 2.28 -47.51 23.04
CA ALA A 443 2.80 -47.47 24.40
C ALA A 443 4.17 -46.77 24.56
N SER A 444 4.76 -46.27 23.47
CA SER A 444 6.04 -45.54 23.51
C SER A 444 5.89 -44.23 24.29
N PHE A 445 4.87 -43.45 23.93
CA PHE A 445 4.54 -42.15 24.53
C PHE A 445 3.03 -41.91 24.57
N THR A 446 2.59 -40.83 25.22
CA THR A 446 1.17 -40.49 25.39
C THR A 446 0.56 -39.81 24.16
N ASN A 447 1.32 -39.59 23.09
CA ASN A 447 0.84 -38.93 21.88
C ASN A 447 -0.20 -39.77 21.14
N ARG A 448 -1.23 -39.11 20.61
CA ARG A 448 -2.37 -39.69 19.89
C ARG A 448 -2.84 -38.75 18.78
N THR A 449 -3.37 -39.35 17.74
CA THR A 449 -4.19 -38.65 16.74
C THR A 449 -5.66 -38.76 17.15
N GLY A 450 -6.28 -37.64 17.51
CA GLY A 450 -7.70 -37.58 17.87
C GLY A 450 -8.59 -37.42 16.64
N VAL A 451 -9.52 -38.33 16.42
CA VAL A 451 -10.43 -38.35 15.26
C VAL A 451 -11.85 -38.03 15.71
N LEU A 452 -12.46 -37.01 15.11
CA LEU A 452 -13.79 -36.53 15.43
C LEU A 452 -14.82 -37.17 14.51
N ILE A 453 -15.62 -38.08 15.07
CA ILE A 453 -16.73 -38.76 14.38
C ILE A 453 -18.05 -38.18 14.90
N PRO A 454 -19.04 -37.83 14.05
CA PRO A 454 -20.29 -37.24 14.52
C PRO A 454 -20.97 -38.10 15.60
N ASN A 455 -21.51 -37.43 16.64
CA ASN A 455 -22.20 -38.10 17.75
C ASN A 455 -23.28 -39.08 17.24
N GLY A 456 -23.32 -40.27 17.83
CA GLY A 456 -24.24 -41.34 17.44
C GLY A 456 -23.84 -42.12 16.18
N THR A 457 -22.76 -41.74 15.50
CA THR A 457 -22.17 -42.53 14.41
C THR A 457 -21.22 -43.57 15.00
N PRO A 458 -21.39 -44.88 14.71
CA PRO A 458 -20.48 -45.92 15.21
C PRO A 458 -19.06 -45.76 14.64
N LEU A 459 -18.04 -46.11 15.44
CA LEU A 459 -16.68 -46.25 14.94
C LEU A 459 -16.62 -47.41 13.94
N SER A 460 -16.30 -47.09 12.68
CA SER A 460 -16.18 -48.03 11.58
C SER A 460 -15.18 -47.51 10.55
N GLN A 461 -14.73 -48.37 9.63
CA GLN A 461 -13.88 -47.95 8.52
C GLN A 461 -14.51 -46.78 7.74
N ALA A 462 -15.82 -46.84 7.47
CA ALA A 462 -16.50 -45.80 6.68
C ALA A 462 -16.55 -44.45 7.41
N SER A 463 -16.94 -44.44 8.69
CA SER A 463 -16.99 -43.20 9.49
C SER A 463 -15.60 -42.62 9.74
N PHE A 464 -14.60 -43.48 9.91
CA PHE A 464 -13.20 -43.07 10.06
C PHE A 464 -12.69 -42.41 8.78
N ILE A 465 -12.81 -43.05 7.62
CA ILE A 465 -12.39 -42.46 6.34
C ILE A 465 -13.14 -41.16 6.04
N ALA A 466 -14.44 -41.08 6.35
CA ALA A 466 -15.21 -39.84 6.21
C ALA A 466 -14.68 -38.70 7.11
N ALA A 467 -14.29 -39.01 8.34
CA ALA A 467 -13.67 -38.04 9.25
C ALA A 467 -12.31 -37.56 8.72
N LEU A 468 -11.48 -38.47 8.19
CA LEU A 468 -10.19 -38.11 7.58
C LEU A 468 -10.37 -37.24 6.34
N GLN A 469 -11.30 -37.58 5.44
CA GLN A 469 -11.64 -36.78 4.25
C GLN A 469 -12.05 -35.35 4.62
N ALA A 470 -12.81 -35.20 5.71
CA ALA A 470 -13.24 -33.93 6.25
C ALA A 470 -12.18 -33.25 7.15
N ARG A 471 -10.95 -33.80 7.26
CA ARG A 471 -9.87 -33.30 8.12
C ARG A 471 -10.31 -33.09 9.58
N ARG A 472 -11.22 -33.92 10.07
CA ARG A 472 -11.78 -33.86 11.43
C ARG A 472 -10.84 -34.55 12.43
N VAL A 473 -9.63 -34.02 12.53
CA VAL A 473 -8.51 -34.62 13.25
C VAL A 473 -7.78 -33.56 14.08
N PHE A 474 -7.17 -33.95 15.19
CA PHE A 474 -6.19 -33.13 15.90
C PHE A 474 -5.04 -33.99 16.41
N ALA A 475 -3.86 -33.39 16.54
CA ALA A 475 -2.70 -34.03 17.15
C ALA A 475 -2.63 -33.68 18.64
N THR A 476 -2.31 -34.64 19.49
CA THR A 476 -2.09 -34.40 20.93
C THR A 476 -0.94 -35.23 21.46
N MET A 477 -0.09 -34.64 22.29
CA MET A 477 0.90 -35.37 23.09
C MET A 477 0.28 -36.01 24.35
N ASP A 478 -0.98 -35.71 24.66
CA ASP A 478 -1.70 -36.20 25.85
C ASP A 478 -2.94 -37.01 25.47
N LYS A 479 -2.99 -38.27 25.93
CA LYS A 479 -4.07 -39.22 25.65
C LYS A 479 -5.40 -38.94 26.35
N GLY A 480 -5.48 -37.90 27.18
CA GLY A 480 -6.68 -37.52 27.93
C GLY A 480 -7.25 -36.16 27.52
N SER A 481 -6.70 -35.51 26.51
CA SER A 481 -6.98 -34.12 26.17
C SER A 481 -7.49 -33.95 24.75
N GLN A 482 -8.40 -33.01 24.58
CA GLN A 482 -9.02 -32.66 23.30
C GLN A 482 -8.83 -31.18 22.97
N LEU A 483 -8.68 -30.90 21.68
CA LEU A 483 -8.59 -29.55 21.15
C LEU A 483 -9.48 -29.43 19.90
N VAL A 484 -10.39 -28.46 19.91
CA VAL A 484 -11.26 -28.15 18.77
C VAL A 484 -11.22 -26.66 18.48
N LEU A 485 -10.78 -26.29 17.28
CA LEU A 485 -10.90 -24.93 16.77
C LEU A 485 -12.26 -24.74 16.09
N THR A 486 -12.91 -23.61 16.37
CA THR A 486 -14.10 -23.16 15.62
C THR A 486 -13.91 -21.76 15.06
N ALA A 487 -14.59 -21.44 13.96
CA ALA A 487 -14.63 -20.11 13.36
C ALA A 487 -16.06 -19.76 12.96
N ASN A 488 -16.68 -18.73 13.56
CA ASN A 488 -18.07 -18.33 13.28
C ASN A 488 -19.09 -19.50 13.29
N GLY A 489 -18.86 -20.52 14.13
CA GLY A 489 -19.72 -21.72 14.21
C GLY A 489 -19.29 -22.90 13.33
N HIS A 490 -18.39 -22.69 12.37
CA HIS A 490 -17.71 -23.77 11.64
C HIS A 490 -16.65 -24.44 12.52
N ILE A 491 -16.39 -25.72 12.33
CA ILE A 491 -15.39 -26.48 13.10
C ILE A 491 -14.15 -26.80 12.23
N MET A 492 -12.99 -26.96 12.86
CA MET A 492 -11.71 -27.34 12.24
C MET A 492 -11.83 -28.48 11.24
N GLY A 493 -11.19 -28.36 10.08
CA GLY A 493 -11.36 -29.25 8.94
C GLY A 493 -12.25 -28.69 7.83
N GLU A 494 -13.13 -27.73 8.14
CA GLU A 494 -14.02 -27.10 7.15
C GLU A 494 -13.31 -26.10 6.25
N ARG A 495 -13.86 -25.96 5.04
CA ARG A 495 -13.54 -24.89 4.09
C ARG A 495 -14.81 -24.06 3.84
N PHE A 496 -14.77 -22.74 4.04
CA PHE A 496 -15.95 -21.88 3.84
C PHE A 496 -15.59 -20.46 3.42
N THR A 497 -16.56 -19.74 2.86
CA THR A 497 -16.43 -18.30 2.53
C THR A 497 -16.89 -17.45 3.70
N ASN A 498 -16.11 -16.42 4.05
CA ASN A 498 -16.44 -15.45 5.10
C ASN A 498 -16.47 -14.02 4.54
N SER A 499 -17.27 -13.14 5.13
CA SER A 499 -17.22 -11.71 4.88
C SER A 499 -17.23 -10.94 6.19
N GLY A 500 -16.38 -9.91 6.30
CA GLY A 500 -16.22 -9.14 7.54
C GLY A 500 -15.53 -9.94 8.65
N SER A 501 -16.02 -9.79 9.89
CA SER A 501 -15.38 -10.34 11.08
C SER A 501 -15.43 -11.88 11.15
N LEU A 502 -14.30 -12.47 11.51
CA LEU A 502 -14.09 -13.89 11.78
C LEU A 502 -13.73 -14.06 13.25
N ASN A 503 -14.55 -14.79 14.00
CA ASN A 503 -14.28 -15.12 15.40
C ASN A 503 -13.75 -16.55 15.52
N LEU A 504 -12.49 -16.69 15.91
CA LEU A 504 -11.78 -17.95 16.13
C LEU A 504 -11.78 -18.32 17.61
N VAL A 505 -12.13 -19.57 17.93
CA VAL A 505 -12.20 -20.07 19.31
C VAL A 505 -11.51 -21.44 19.44
N ALA A 506 -10.46 -21.51 20.26
CA ALA A 506 -9.77 -22.74 20.62
C ALA A 506 -10.42 -23.33 21.88
N ASN A 507 -11.11 -24.45 21.72
CA ASN A 507 -11.80 -25.16 22.78
C ASN A 507 -10.92 -26.31 23.24
N TYR A 508 -10.47 -26.25 24.49
CA TYR A 508 -9.57 -27.25 25.09
C TYR A 508 -10.18 -27.82 26.36
N ALA A 509 -10.07 -29.14 26.53
CA ALA A 509 -10.42 -29.79 27.78
C ALA A 509 -9.55 -31.02 28.01
N SER A 510 -9.32 -31.33 29.29
CA SER A 510 -8.55 -32.50 29.71
C SER A 510 -9.32 -33.30 30.76
N SER A 511 -9.54 -34.58 30.48
CA SER A 511 -10.09 -35.52 31.46
C SER A 511 -9.12 -35.79 32.63
N GLY A 512 -7.82 -35.54 32.42
CA GLY A 512 -6.78 -35.61 33.44
C GLY A 512 -6.60 -34.33 34.26
N GLY A 513 -7.42 -33.29 34.03
CA GLY A 513 -7.33 -32.02 34.75
C GLY A 513 -6.10 -31.17 34.41
N LYS A 514 -5.46 -31.42 33.26
CA LYS A 514 -4.34 -30.62 32.77
C LYS A 514 -4.81 -29.20 32.47
N THR A 515 -3.93 -28.23 32.75
CA THR A 515 -4.21 -26.80 32.54
C THR A 515 -3.40 -26.26 31.37
N VAL A 516 -3.90 -25.24 30.71
CA VAL A 516 -3.20 -24.56 29.61
C VAL A 516 -2.21 -23.54 30.18
N THR A 517 -1.00 -23.51 29.63
CA THR A 517 0.01 -22.47 29.93
C THR A 517 0.28 -21.57 28.74
N SER A 518 0.02 -22.05 27.51
CA SER A 518 0.08 -21.25 26.30
C SER A 518 -1.00 -21.69 25.31
N VAL A 519 -1.63 -20.72 24.65
CA VAL A 519 -2.53 -20.93 23.52
C VAL A 519 -2.14 -19.96 22.43
N LEU A 520 -1.84 -20.48 21.24
CA LEU A 520 -1.43 -19.70 20.09
C LEU A 520 -2.39 -19.98 18.93
N MET A 521 -2.93 -18.93 18.34
CA MET A 521 -3.64 -18.98 17.07
C MET A 521 -2.65 -18.64 15.97
N TYR A 522 -2.57 -19.49 14.95
CA TYR A 522 -1.75 -19.28 13.77
C TYR A 522 -2.63 -18.95 12.57
N GLU A 523 -2.11 -18.09 11.69
CA GLU A 523 -2.65 -17.78 10.37
C GLU A 523 -1.61 -18.16 9.33
N GLY A 524 -2.06 -18.80 8.25
CA GLY A 524 -1.29 -18.91 7.02
C GLY A 524 -2.14 -18.55 5.80
N VAL A 525 -1.46 -18.21 4.72
CA VAL A 525 -2.08 -17.86 3.44
C VAL A 525 -1.38 -18.69 2.36
N PRO A 526 -2.11 -19.52 1.58
CA PRO A 526 -1.53 -20.25 0.46
C PRO A 526 -0.71 -19.33 -0.46
N GLY A 527 0.51 -19.78 -0.82
CA GLY A 527 1.47 -19.05 -1.63
C GLY A 527 2.54 -18.27 -0.86
N ARG A 528 2.53 -18.24 0.48
CA ARG A 528 3.54 -17.53 1.30
C ARG A 528 4.81 -18.34 1.66
N ASN A 529 4.92 -19.58 1.16
CA ASN A 529 6.12 -20.42 1.20
C ASN A 529 6.71 -20.72 2.60
N GLY A 530 5.89 -21.16 3.55
CA GLY A 530 6.28 -21.53 4.92
C GLY A 530 6.10 -20.44 5.98
N THR A 531 5.64 -19.23 5.61
CA THR A 531 5.53 -18.06 6.49
C THR A 531 4.21 -18.04 7.27
N VAL A 532 3.90 -19.15 7.94
CA VAL A 532 2.76 -19.22 8.86
C VAL A 532 3.10 -18.37 10.09
N THR A 533 2.25 -17.41 10.40
CA THR A 533 2.49 -16.42 11.45
C THR A 533 1.58 -16.63 12.65
N GLN A 534 2.10 -16.34 13.85
CA GLN A 534 1.26 -16.25 15.04
C GLN A 534 0.34 -15.03 14.92
N LEU A 535 -0.96 -15.29 14.97
CA LEU A 535 -2.02 -14.29 14.92
C LEU A 535 -2.37 -13.74 16.31
N SER A 536 -2.49 -14.63 17.30
CA SER A 536 -2.92 -14.27 18.66
C SER A 536 -2.39 -15.26 19.69
N SER A 537 -2.27 -14.80 20.94
CA SER A 537 -2.00 -15.64 22.11
C SER A 537 -3.23 -15.80 23.03
N THR A 538 -4.43 -15.56 22.50
CA THR A 538 -5.70 -15.73 23.21
C THR A 538 -6.53 -16.84 22.59
N ALA A 539 -7.24 -17.59 23.42
CA ALA A 539 -8.08 -18.70 22.96
C ALA A 539 -9.35 -18.26 22.24
N ASN A 540 -9.77 -17.01 22.40
CA ASN A 540 -10.90 -16.41 21.69
C ASN A 540 -10.40 -15.11 21.05
N THR A 541 -10.47 -15.02 19.72
CA THR A 541 -9.94 -13.89 18.97
C THR A 541 -10.84 -13.56 17.79
N THR A 542 -11.23 -12.29 17.67
CA THR A 542 -12.01 -11.78 16.53
C THR A 542 -11.09 -10.93 15.66
N ILE A 543 -11.03 -11.27 14.38
CA ILE A 543 -10.24 -10.57 13.37
C ILE A 543 -11.11 -10.24 12.16
N THR A 544 -10.62 -9.39 11.27
CA THR A 544 -11.15 -9.26 9.91
C THR A 544 -10.03 -9.68 8.96
N PRO A 545 -10.08 -10.91 8.40
CA PRO A 545 -9.05 -11.35 7.47
C PRO A 545 -8.93 -10.40 6.26
N ALA A 546 -7.76 -10.36 5.64
CA ALA A 546 -7.61 -9.76 4.32
C ALA A 546 -8.41 -10.58 3.28
N ASN A 547 -8.75 -10.00 2.13
CA ASN A 547 -9.42 -10.76 1.07
C ASN A 547 -8.50 -11.86 0.51
N GLY A 548 -9.06 -13.04 0.28
CA GLY A 548 -8.33 -14.20 -0.26
C GLY A 548 -8.50 -15.45 0.58
N GLU A 549 -7.67 -16.46 0.31
CA GLU A 549 -7.66 -17.72 1.05
C GLU A 549 -6.75 -17.62 2.27
N HIS A 550 -7.25 -18.08 3.41
CA HIS A 550 -6.54 -18.16 4.67
C HIS A 550 -6.77 -19.53 5.29
N PHE A 551 -5.84 -19.98 6.12
CA PHE A 551 -6.08 -21.07 7.05
C PHE A 551 -5.66 -20.67 8.46
N TYR A 552 -6.37 -21.21 9.45
CA TYR A 552 -6.10 -20.95 10.86
C TYR A 552 -6.06 -22.25 11.64
N TYR A 553 -5.12 -22.38 12.57
CA TYR A 553 -5.09 -23.50 13.51
C TYR A 553 -4.67 -23.01 14.90
N ALA A 554 -5.01 -23.79 15.92
CA ALA A 554 -4.62 -23.53 17.31
C ALA A 554 -3.51 -24.49 17.74
N LYS A 555 -2.52 -23.98 18.48
CA LYS A 555 -1.51 -24.75 19.22
C LYS A 555 -1.70 -24.48 20.71
N VAL A 556 -1.86 -25.52 21.52
CA VAL A 556 -2.05 -25.42 22.97
C VAL A 556 -0.94 -26.17 23.68
N THR A 557 -0.26 -25.51 24.61
CA THR A 557 0.76 -26.13 25.48
C THR A 557 0.22 -26.25 26.89
N GLN A 558 0.26 -27.47 27.42
CA GLN A 558 -0.19 -27.82 28.77
C GLN A 558 0.85 -27.46 29.82
N ASN A 559 0.46 -27.49 31.10
CA ASN A 559 1.33 -27.18 32.23
C ASN A 559 2.47 -28.20 32.48
N ASP A 560 2.41 -29.36 31.85
CA ASP A 560 3.51 -30.35 31.81
C ASP A 560 4.33 -30.30 30.52
N GLY A 561 4.00 -29.40 29.59
CA GLY A 561 4.69 -29.22 28.32
C GLY A 561 4.14 -30.05 27.16
N ASN A 562 3.13 -30.89 27.38
CA ASN A 562 2.47 -31.58 26.28
C ASN A 562 1.76 -30.58 25.36
N ILE A 563 1.84 -30.82 24.05
CA ILE A 563 1.32 -29.92 23.03
C ILE A 563 0.16 -30.58 22.28
N LEU A 564 -0.84 -29.78 21.93
CA LEU A 564 -1.95 -30.13 21.06
C LEU A 564 -1.99 -29.18 19.87
N TRP A 565 -2.33 -29.71 18.70
CA TRP A 565 -2.55 -28.94 17.47
C TRP A 565 -3.92 -29.27 16.89
N SER A 566 -4.77 -28.27 16.68
CA SER A 566 -6.04 -28.46 15.98
C SER A 566 -5.79 -28.73 14.49
N ALA A 567 -6.72 -29.39 13.80
CA ALA A 567 -6.76 -29.24 12.34
C ALA A 567 -6.89 -27.75 11.96
N PRO A 568 -6.37 -27.34 10.80
CA PRO A 568 -6.68 -26.03 10.26
C PRO A 568 -8.16 -25.90 9.89
N ILE A 569 -8.65 -24.67 9.88
CA ILE A 569 -9.90 -24.28 9.23
C ILE A 569 -9.56 -23.33 8.08
N TRP A 570 -10.16 -23.56 6.91
CA TRP A 570 -9.85 -22.80 5.70
C TRP A 570 -10.96 -21.81 5.40
N VAL A 571 -10.59 -20.55 5.23
CA VAL A 571 -11.50 -19.43 5.07
C VAL A 571 -11.14 -18.68 3.80
N THR A 572 -12.08 -18.60 2.87
CA THR A 572 -12.00 -17.67 1.74
C THR A 572 -12.69 -16.38 2.15
N GLN A 573 -11.92 -15.38 2.55
CA GLN A 573 -12.45 -14.06 2.85
C GLN A 573 -12.82 -13.35 1.55
N SER A 574 -14.08 -13.01 1.40
CA SER A 574 -14.56 -12.11 0.36
C SER A 574 -14.59 -10.68 0.89
N SER A 575 -14.41 -9.72 -0.02
CA SER A 575 -14.79 -8.33 0.27
C SER A 575 -16.26 -8.34 0.65
N SER A 576 -16.63 -7.70 1.77
CA SER A 576 -18.04 -7.37 1.99
C SER A 576 -18.45 -6.48 0.82
N SER A 577 -19.13 -7.06 -0.18
CA SER A 577 -19.79 -6.24 -1.18
C SER A 577 -20.88 -5.53 -0.42
N ASP A 578 -20.68 -4.24 -0.15
CA ASP A 578 -21.81 -3.40 0.19
C ASP A 578 -22.82 -3.55 -0.94
N THR A 579 -24.05 -3.92 -0.60
CA THR A 579 -25.15 -4.13 -1.56
C THR A 579 -26.29 -3.15 -1.33
N VAL A 580 -26.18 -2.34 -0.28
CA VAL A 580 -27.17 -1.34 0.05
C VAL A 580 -26.82 -0.10 -0.75
N ALA A 581 -27.76 0.39 -1.55
CA ALA A 581 -27.55 1.61 -2.29
C ALA A 581 -27.71 2.84 -1.39
N PRO A 582 -26.97 3.94 -1.67
CA PRO A 582 -27.15 5.20 -0.96
C PRO A 582 -28.61 5.68 -0.97
N THR A 583 -29.03 6.30 0.12
CA THR A 583 -30.26 7.11 0.15
C THR A 583 -29.92 8.54 -0.26
N VAL A 584 -30.69 9.15 -1.16
CA VAL A 584 -30.40 10.50 -1.65
C VAL A 584 -31.69 11.30 -1.89
N SER A 585 -31.66 12.57 -1.52
CA SER A 585 -32.68 13.58 -1.85
C SER A 585 -32.03 14.76 -2.55
N SER A 586 -32.78 15.44 -3.42
CA SER A 586 -32.29 16.60 -4.18
C SER A 586 -33.13 17.84 -3.86
N SER A 587 -32.50 19.00 -3.85
CA SER A 587 -33.15 20.30 -3.70
C SER A 587 -32.48 21.34 -4.60
N GLU A 588 -33.20 22.42 -4.89
CA GLU A 588 -32.73 23.54 -5.68
C GLU A 588 -32.99 24.85 -4.93
N THR A 589 -32.12 25.83 -5.12
CA THR A 589 -32.32 27.21 -4.63
C THR A 589 -31.93 28.23 -5.69
N GLY A 590 -32.90 29.07 -6.06
CA GLY A 590 -32.78 30.09 -7.07
C GLY A 590 -33.90 30.00 -8.11
N SER A 591 -33.84 30.88 -9.11
CA SER A 591 -34.76 30.83 -10.26
C SER A 591 -34.20 31.55 -11.50
N SER A 592 -33.09 32.28 -11.36
CA SER A 592 -32.39 32.98 -12.44
C SER A 592 -30.92 33.26 -12.07
N GLY A 593 -30.09 33.57 -13.07
CA GLY A 593 -28.66 33.80 -12.91
C GLY A 593 -27.90 32.52 -12.52
N THR A 594 -27.41 32.47 -11.27
CA THR A 594 -26.76 31.27 -10.72
C THR A 594 -27.73 30.59 -9.78
N ILE A 595 -28.13 29.37 -10.11
CA ILE A 595 -28.95 28.52 -9.24
C ILE A 595 -28.07 27.45 -8.58
N THR A 596 -28.45 27.01 -7.39
CA THR A 596 -27.69 26.00 -6.64
C THR A 596 -28.49 24.71 -6.55
N LEU A 597 -27.91 23.62 -7.02
CA LEU A 597 -28.42 22.26 -6.89
C LEU A 597 -27.75 21.65 -5.66
N SER A 598 -28.52 21.06 -4.75
CA SER A 598 -28.02 20.44 -3.52
C SER A 598 -28.57 19.03 -3.38
N ALA A 599 -27.84 18.17 -2.69
CA ALA A 599 -28.29 16.84 -2.37
C ALA A 599 -27.89 16.45 -0.94
N ASN A 600 -28.81 15.81 -0.22
CA ASN A 600 -28.49 15.11 1.02
C ASN A 600 -28.44 13.62 0.72
N ALA A 601 -27.26 13.03 0.83
CA ALA A 601 -27.03 11.62 0.58
C ALA A 601 -26.35 10.95 1.78
N SER A 602 -26.78 9.73 2.11
CA SER A 602 -26.21 8.93 3.20
C SER A 602 -26.30 7.44 2.88
N ASP A 603 -25.35 6.69 3.41
CA ASP A 603 -25.16 5.26 3.14
C ASP A 603 -24.54 4.57 4.37
N ASN A 604 -24.65 3.24 4.49
CA ASN A 604 -24.09 2.45 5.58
C ASN A 604 -22.56 2.34 5.56
N VAL A 605 -21.91 2.45 4.39
CA VAL A 605 -20.43 2.46 4.25
C VAL A 605 -19.92 3.79 3.72
N GLY A 606 -20.81 4.62 3.17
CA GLY A 606 -20.55 6.03 2.88
C GLY A 606 -20.68 6.37 1.39
N VAL A 607 -20.99 7.63 1.10
CA VAL A 607 -21.21 8.11 -0.26
C VAL A 607 -19.92 8.71 -0.82
N THR A 608 -19.49 8.25 -1.98
CA THR A 608 -18.25 8.66 -2.65
C THR A 608 -18.47 9.75 -3.71
N ASN A 609 -19.66 9.80 -4.31
CA ASN A 609 -19.97 10.74 -5.39
C ASN A 609 -21.48 11.00 -5.50
N VAL A 610 -21.88 12.23 -5.81
CA VAL A 610 -23.25 12.60 -6.15
C VAL A 610 -23.27 13.33 -7.47
N GLU A 611 -23.99 12.79 -8.44
CA GLU A 611 -24.23 13.39 -9.75
C GLU A 611 -25.57 14.14 -9.79
N PHE A 612 -25.61 15.30 -10.43
CA PHE A 612 -26.81 16.12 -10.60
C PHE A 612 -27.28 16.15 -12.05
N TYR A 613 -28.52 15.73 -12.27
CA TYR A 613 -29.16 15.69 -13.59
C TYR A 613 -30.29 16.71 -13.65
N VAL A 614 -30.27 17.55 -14.68
CA VAL A 614 -31.39 18.46 -15.00
C VAL A 614 -32.02 18.01 -16.32
N ASP A 615 -33.32 17.73 -16.31
CA ASP A 615 -34.09 17.20 -17.45
C ASP A 615 -33.48 15.95 -18.07
N GLY A 616 -32.97 15.07 -17.22
CA GLY A 616 -32.30 13.83 -17.62
C GLY A 616 -30.86 14.00 -18.13
N VAL A 617 -30.32 15.22 -18.14
CA VAL A 617 -28.95 15.53 -18.61
C VAL A 617 -28.03 15.81 -17.42
N LEU A 618 -26.90 15.10 -17.34
CA LEU A 618 -25.87 15.32 -16.31
C LEU A 618 -25.29 16.73 -16.43
N LYS A 619 -25.32 17.49 -15.33
CA LYS A 619 -24.76 18.84 -15.23
C LYS A 619 -23.43 18.89 -14.49
N GLY A 620 -23.20 17.98 -13.55
CA GLY A 620 -21.98 17.90 -12.77
C GLY A 620 -22.08 16.86 -11.66
N ALA A 621 -20.99 16.71 -10.92
CA ALA A 621 -20.90 15.81 -9.78
C ALA A 621 -20.10 16.46 -8.64
N ASP A 622 -20.37 16.03 -7.41
CA ASP A 622 -19.68 16.44 -6.20
C ASP A 622 -19.32 15.20 -5.37
N ASN A 623 -18.09 15.12 -4.89
CA ASN A 623 -17.57 14.00 -4.11
C ASN A 623 -17.43 14.34 -2.61
N THR A 624 -17.78 15.54 -2.18
CA THR A 624 -17.59 16.00 -0.80
C THR A 624 -18.91 16.47 -0.20
N SER A 625 -19.29 15.92 0.96
CA SER A 625 -20.47 16.38 1.70
C SER A 625 -20.17 17.71 2.41
N PRO A 626 -21.07 18.71 2.41
CA PRO A 626 -22.42 18.70 1.81
C PRO A 626 -22.40 18.82 0.28
N TYR A 627 -23.09 17.90 -0.39
CA TYR A 627 -23.05 17.78 -1.86
C TYR A 627 -23.84 18.91 -2.53
N SER A 628 -23.15 19.72 -3.34
CA SER A 628 -23.78 20.83 -4.06
C SER A 628 -23.03 21.19 -5.34
N MET A 629 -23.76 21.78 -6.28
CA MET A 629 -23.16 22.44 -7.44
C MET A 629 -23.95 23.68 -7.86
N THR A 630 -23.26 24.67 -8.40
CA THR A 630 -23.89 25.83 -9.03
C THR A 630 -24.09 25.60 -10.52
N LEU A 631 -25.24 26.02 -11.04
CA LEU A 631 -25.58 25.98 -12.46
C LEU A 631 -25.97 27.38 -12.94
N ASN A 632 -25.43 27.82 -14.07
CA ASN A 632 -25.89 29.04 -14.73
C ASN A 632 -27.23 28.77 -15.42
N SER A 633 -28.32 29.37 -14.91
CA SER A 633 -29.68 29.11 -15.39
C SER A 633 -29.92 29.60 -16.82
N THR A 634 -29.07 30.47 -17.38
CA THR A 634 -29.15 30.88 -18.81
C THR A 634 -28.85 29.73 -19.78
N THR A 635 -28.29 28.62 -19.28
CA THR A 635 -28.11 27.38 -20.04
C THR A 635 -29.38 26.52 -20.13
N LEU A 636 -30.45 26.93 -19.45
CA LEU A 636 -31.76 26.31 -19.44
C LEU A 636 -32.79 27.27 -20.07
N ALA A 637 -33.81 26.73 -20.72
CA ALA A 637 -34.93 27.53 -21.21
C ALA A 637 -35.73 28.12 -20.02
N ASN A 638 -36.57 29.12 -20.27
CA ASN A 638 -37.54 29.55 -19.24
C ASN A 638 -38.67 28.52 -19.13
N GLY A 639 -39.08 28.21 -17.91
CA GLY A 639 -40.15 27.26 -17.63
C GLY A 639 -39.81 26.28 -16.52
N SER A 640 -40.59 25.21 -16.44
CA SER A 640 -40.40 24.15 -15.44
C SER A 640 -39.29 23.19 -15.87
N HIS A 641 -38.44 22.82 -14.92
CA HIS A 641 -37.35 21.86 -15.05
C HIS A 641 -37.43 20.81 -13.96
N SER A 642 -36.73 19.70 -14.19
CA SER A 642 -36.66 18.55 -13.27
C SER A 642 -35.23 18.31 -12.81
N LEU A 643 -35.02 18.13 -11.51
CA LEU A 643 -33.76 17.77 -10.89
C LEU A 643 -33.82 16.34 -10.34
N VAL A 644 -32.83 15.54 -10.68
CA VAL A 644 -32.59 14.22 -10.10
C VAL A 644 -31.13 14.15 -9.65
N ALA A 645 -30.88 13.70 -8.43
CA ALA A 645 -29.54 13.40 -7.94
C ALA A 645 -29.32 11.88 -7.91
N LYS A 646 -28.14 11.42 -8.32
CA LYS A 646 -27.69 10.03 -8.17
C LYS A 646 -26.50 9.98 -7.25
N ALA A 647 -26.58 9.22 -6.17
CA ALA A 647 -25.50 9.02 -5.21
C ALA A 647 -24.87 7.63 -5.37
N TYR A 648 -23.55 7.57 -5.28
CA TYR A 648 -22.73 6.38 -5.48
C TYR A 648 -21.90 6.11 -4.23
N ASP A 649 -21.80 4.86 -3.82
CA ASP A 649 -20.85 4.41 -2.79
C ASP A 649 -19.57 3.83 -3.44
N ALA A 650 -18.63 3.34 -2.61
CA ALA A 650 -17.40 2.72 -3.09
C ALA A 650 -17.61 1.34 -3.74
N ALA A 651 -18.74 0.68 -3.48
CA ALA A 651 -19.14 -0.58 -4.08
C ALA A 651 -19.90 -0.41 -5.41
N SER A 652 -20.04 0.84 -5.88
CA SER A 652 -20.78 1.22 -7.09
C SER A 652 -22.29 0.97 -7.03
N ASN A 653 -22.88 0.83 -5.83
CA ASN A 653 -24.34 0.88 -5.71
C ASN A 653 -24.84 2.30 -5.97
N VAL A 654 -26.05 2.43 -6.51
CA VAL A 654 -26.59 3.72 -6.96
C VAL A 654 -27.93 4.00 -6.31
N GLY A 655 -27.95 5.04 -5.47
CA GLY A 655 -29.17 5.68 -5.00
C GLY A 655 -29.66 6.72 -6.01
N THR A 656 -30.95 6.76 -6.31
CA THR A 656 -31.54 7.82 -7.15
C THR A 656 -32.61 8.57 -6.37
N SER A 657 -32.55 9.90 -6.35
CA SER A 657 -33.54 10.72 -5.65
C SER A 657 -34.89 10.68 -6.37
N GLY A 658 -35.95 11.07 -5.66
CA GLY A 658 -37.16 11.54 -6.35
C GLY A 658 -36.88 12.75 -7.25
N THR A 659 -37.80 13.04 -8.17
CA THR A 659 -37.71 14.24 -9.01
C THR A 659 -38.10 15.48 -8.22
N THR A 660 -37.20 16.45 -8.12
CA THR A 660 -37.49 17.79 -7.60
C THR A 660 -37.78 18.72 -8.77
N THR A 661 -38.96 19.31 -8.79
CA THR A 661 -39.36 20.27 -9.83
C THR A 661 -38.97 21.68 -9.42
N PHE A 662 -38.33 22.44 -10.31
CA PHE A 662 -38.01 23.85 -10.12
C PHE A 662 -38.33 24.65 -11.40
N SER A 663 -38.39 25.97 -11.31
CA SER A 663 -38.72 26.83 -12.44
C SER A 663 -37.61 27.83 -12.71
N VAL A 664 -37.17 27.91 -13.97
CA VAL A 664 -36.23 28.91 -14.44
C VAL A 664 -37.00 30.06 -15.07
N SER A 665 -36.69 31.28 -14.64
CA SER A 665 -37.21 32.53 -15.20
C SER A 665 -36.05 33.50 -15.40
N ASN A 666 -35.26 33.25 -16.44
CA ASN A 666 -34.36 34.25 -16.97
C ASN A 666 -35.23 35.34 -17.61
N GLY A 667 -35.11 36.61 -17.22
CA GLY A 667 -35.88 37.68 -17.86
C GLY A 667 -35.75 37.62 -19.39
N THR A 668 -36.82 37.87 -20.14
CA THR A 668 -36.70 38.06 -21.60
C THR A 668 -35.69 39.16 -21.84
N ALA A 669 -34.75 38.96 -22.77
CA ALA A 669 -33.81 40.01 -23.15
C ALA A 669 -34.60 41.26 -23.56
N ASP A 670 -34.29 42.38 -22.94
CA ASP A 670 -34.84 43.66 -23.38
C ASP A 670 -34.27 43.98 -24.76
N THR A 671 -35.15 44.25 -25.72
CA THR A 671 -34.79 44.55 -27.12
C THR A 671 -35.20 45.96 -27.52
N THR A 672 -35.75 46.73 -26.58
CA THR A 672 -36.20 48.10 -26.84
C THR A 672 -35.02 49.02 -26.56
N ALA A 673 -34.69 49.91 -27.51
CA ALA A 673 -33.62 50.88 -27.31
C ALA A 673 -34.11 52.11 -26.50
N PRO A 674 -33.23 52.76 -25.73
CA PRO A 674 -33.54 54.01 -25.05
C PRO A 674 -34.03 55.12 -25.99
N THR A 675 -34.68 56.13 -25.43
CA THR A 675 -34.84 57.44 -26.08
C THR A 675 -33.84 58.44 -25.47
N VAL A 676 -33.28 59.35 -26.25
CA VAL A 676 -32.30 60.34 -25.76
C VAL A 676 -32.36 61.68 -26.50
N SER A 677 -32.27 62.78 -25.76
CA SER A 677 -32.07 64.14 -26.27
C SER A 677 -30.89 64.82 -25.58
N ALA A 678 -30.17 65.68 -26.29
CA ALA A 678 -29.02 66.42 -25.79
C ALA A 678 -29.29 67.93 -25.81
N SER A 679 -28.69 68.66 -24.86
CA SER A 679 -28.76 70.12 -24.74
C SER A 679 -27.54 70.65 -24.00
N GLU A 680 -27.27 71.94 -24.12
CA GLU A 680 -26.14 72.59 -23.47
C GLU A 680 -26.47 73.95 -22.85
N SER A 681 -25.58 74.43 -21.98
CA SER A 681 -25.62 75.79 -21.46
C SER A 681 -24.22 76.36 -21.27
N GLY A 682 -24.00 77.61 -21.72
CA GLY A 682 -22.71 78.32 -21.68
C GLY A 682 -22.06 78.47 -23.07
N SER A 683 -21.16 79.46 -23.20
CA SER A 683 -20.48 79.79 -24.47
C SER A 683 -18.99 80.14 -24.31
N SER A 684 -18.47 80.16 -23.09
CA SER A 684 -17.05 80.40 -22.77
C SER A 684 -16.74 79.90 -21.34
N GLY A 685 -15.47 79.68 -21.01
CA GLY A 685 -15.06 79.05 -19.76
C GLY A 685 -15.59 77.60 -19.65
N THR A 686 -16.61 77.39 -18.83
CA THR A 686 -17.24 76.07 -18.60
C THR A 686 -18.60 75.99 -19.30
N ILE A 687 -18.80 74.96 -20.11
CA ILE A 687 -20.08 74.64 -20.78
C ILE A 687 -20.66 73.39 -20.12
N THR A 688 -21.92 73.41 -19.72
CA THR A 688 -22.60 72.22 -19.18
C THR A 688 -23.34 71.53 -20.32
N LEU A 689 -23.03 70.25 -20.55
CA LEU A 689 -23.72 69.36 -21.46
C LEU A 689 -24.72 68.53 -20.65
N SER A 690 -25.95 68.43 -21.10
CA SER A 690 -27.03 67.72 -20.41
C SER A 690 -27.78 66.81 -21.39
N ALA A 691 -28.25 65.67 -20.90
CA ALA A 691 -29.07 64.77 -21.68
C ALA A 691 -30.27 64.26 -20.88
N THR A 692 -31.39 64.07 -21.57
CA THR A 692 -32.57 63.40 -21.02
C THR A 692 -32.72 62.07 -21.74
N ALA A 693 -32.67 60.96 -20.99
CA ALA A 693 -32.81 59.63 -21.55
C ALA A 693 -33.75 58.77 -20.71
N SER A 694 -34.58 57.95 -21.36
CA SER A 694 -35.49 57.00 -20.72
C SER A 694 -35.67 55.74 -21.55
N ASP A 695 -35.95 54.64 -20.87
CA ASP A 695 -36.07 53.29 -21.42
C ASP A 695 -37.10 52.47 -20.59
N ASN A 696 -37.65 51.38 -21.12
CA ASN A 696 -38.62 50.50 -20.46
C ASN A 696 -38.03 49.66 -19.32
N VAL A 697 -36.73 49.34 -19.33
CA VAL A 697 -36.01 48.65 -18.24
C VAL A 697 -34.94 49.55 -17.60
N GLY A 698 -34.64 50.68 -18.23
CA GLY A 698 -33.86 51.76 -17.64
C GLY A 698 -32.53 52.00 -18.35
N VAL A 699 -32.08 53.25 -18.33
CA VAL A 699 -30.83 53.68 -18.96
C VAL A 699 -29.68 53.50 -17.97
N THR A 700 -28.59 52.88 -18.40
CA THR A 700 -27.41 52.60 -17.56
C THR A 700 -26.26 53.58 -17.79
N ASN A 701 -26.21 54.20 -18.97
CA ASN A 701 -25.11 55.09 -19.34
C ASN A 701 -25.53 56.07 -20.45
N VAL A 702 -25.10 57.33 -20.36
CA VAL A 702 -25.21 58.34 -21.42
C VAL A 702 -23.85 58.94 -21.71
N GLU A 703 -23.41 58.79 -22.95
CA GLU A 703 -22.18 59.39 -23.48
C GLU A 703 -22.46 60.71 -24.19
N PHE A 704 -21.61 61.72 -23.99
CA PHE A 704 -21.69 63.04 -24.63
C PHE A 704 -20.60 63.20 -25.67
N TYR A 705 -20.97 63.56 -26.90
CA TYR A 705 -20.06 63.77 -28.02
C TYR A 705 -20.15 65.22 -28.50
N VAL A 706 -19.02 65.88 -28.69
CA VAL A 706 -18.95 67.18 -29.36
C VAL A 706 -18.18 67.03 -30.66
N ASP A 707 -18.80 67.43 -31.77
CA ASP A 707 -18.33 67.26 -33.16
C ASP A 707 -17.95 65.81 -33.48
N GLY A 708 -18.73 64.86 -32.95
CA GLY A 708 -18.50 63.42 -33.10
C GLY A 708 -17.41 62.85 -32.20
N VAL A 709 -16.78 63.66 -31.33
CA VAL A 709 -15.74 63.21 -30.39
C VAL A 709 -16.31 63.05 -28.99
N LEU A 710 -16.14 61.87 -28.39
CA LEU A 710 -16.56 61.58 -27.02
C LEU A 710 -15.85 62.52 -26.03
N LYS A 711 -16.63 63.22 -25.20
CA LYS A 711 -16.13 64.12 -24.14
C LYS A 711 -16.24 63.51 -22.76
N GLY A 712 -17.22 62.64 -22.54
CA GLY A 712 -17.42 61.97 -21.26
C GLY A 712 -18.73 61.19 -21.25
N ALA A 713 -18.99 60.51 -20.13
CA ALA A 713 -20.21 59.77 -19.92
C ALA A 713 -20.72 59.98 -18.50
N ASP A 714 -22.03 59.83 -18.31
CA ASP A 714 -22.72 59.89 -17.03
C ASP A 714 -23.65 58.68 -16.91
N ASN A 715 -23.61 58.00 -15.78
CA ASN A 715 -24.38 56.80 -15.50
C ASN A 715 -25.58 57.07 -14.56
N THR A 716 -25.79 58.31 -14.13
CA THR A 716 -26.84 58.66 -13.17
C THR A 716 -27.71 59.79 -13.70
N SER A 717 -29.03 59.56 -13.78
CA SER A 717 -29.99 60.62 -14.15
C SER A 717 -30.16 61.64 -13.00
N PRO A 718 -30.22 62.96 -13.25
CA PRO A 718 -30.18 63.62 -14.56
C PRO A 718 -28.76 63.66 -15.16
N TYR A 719 -28.63 63.19 -16.41
CA TYR A 719 -27.33 63.03 -17.07
C TYR A 719 -26.72 64.38 -17.44
N SER A 720 -25.53 64.67 -16.93
CA SER A 720 -24.83 65.91 -17.25
C SER A 720 -23.31 65.79 -17.10
N MET A 721 -22.59 66.63 -17.84
CA MET A 721 -21.15 66.81 -17.64
C MET A 721 -20.74 68.25 -17.95
N THR A 722 -19.59 68.67 -17.43
CA THR A 722 -19.00 69.97 -17.76
C THR A 722 -17.87 69.81 -18.77
N LEU A 723 -17.76 70.76 -19.68
CA LEU A 723 -16.76 70.86 -20.74
C LEU A 723 -16.02 72.18 -20.62
N ASN A 724 -14.70 72.14 -20.51
CA ASN A 724 -13.87 73.34 -20.63
C ASN A 724 -13.83 73.80 -22.09
N SER A 725 -14.42 74.94 -22.38
CA SER A 725 -14.52 75.52 -23.73
C SER A 725 -13.17 75.88 -24.36
N THR A 726 -12.09 76.03 -23.60
CA THR A 726 -10.74 76.25 -24.17
C THR A 726 -10.19 75.02 -24.89
N THR A 727 -10.84 73.86 -24.73
CA THR A 727 -10.53 72.63 -25.49
C THR A 727 -11.18 72.62 -26.88
N LEU A 728 -12.00 73.62 -27.19
CA LEU A 728 -12.65 73.83 -28.47
C LEU A 728 -12.15 75.13 -29.11
N THR A 729 -12.15 75.16 -30.45
CA THR A 729 -11.91 76.39 -31.20
C THR A 729 -13.06 77.37 -31.01
N ASN A 730 -12.83 78.68 -31.12
CA ASN A 730 -13.95 79.62 -31.18
C ASN A 730 -14.76 79.37 -32.47
N GLY A 731 -16.08 79.27 -32.38
CA GLY A 731 -16.94 78.92 -33.51
C GLY A 731 -18.17 78.08 -33.12
N SER A 732 -18.86 77.54 -34.13
CA SER A 732 -20.02 76.66 -33.93
C SER A 732 -19.59 75.21 -33.74
N HIS A 733 -20.25 74.51 -32.82
CA HIS A 733 -20.04 73.11 -32.46
C HIS A 733 -21.36 72.35 -32.41
N SER A 734 -21.30 71.03 -32.48
CA SER A 734 -22.45 70.13 -32.42
C SER A 734 -22.33 69.15 -31.25
N LEU A 735 -23.33 69.08 -30.39
CA LEU A 735 -23.48 68.13 -29.29
C LEU A 735 -24.44 67.00 -29.68
N THR A 736 -24.04 65.74 -29.50
CA THR A 736 -24.93 64.58 -29.49
C THR A 736 -24.76 63.79 -28.20
N ALA A 737 -25.80 63.07 -27.78
CA ALA A 737 -25.75 62.14 -26.67
C ALA A 737 -26.14 60.73 -27.11
N LYS A 738 -25.48 59.71 -26.55
CA LYS A 738 -25.75 58.29 -26.84
C LYS A 738 -26.11 57.56 -25.56
N ALA A 739 -27.33 57.04 -25.47
CA ALA A 739 -27.84 56.34 -24.29
C ALA A 739 -27.82 54.82 -24.50
N TYR A 740 -27.49 54.10 -23.43
CA TYR A 740 -27.40 52.64 -23.36
C TYR A 740 -28.31 52.15 -22.24
N ASP A 741 -29.03 51.04 -22.45
CA ASP A 741 -29.73 50.32 -21.38
C ASP A 741 -28.87 49.18 -20.79
N ALA A 742 -29.45 48.37 -19.90
CA ALA A 742 -28.76 47.23 -19.29
C ALA A 742 -28.62 46.01 -20.23
N ALA A 743 -29.43 45.93 -21.29
CA ALA A 743 -29.43 44.85 -22.28
C ALA A 743 -28.50 45.14 -23.48
N GLY A 744 -27.90 46.33 -23.54
CA GLY A 744 -26.99 46.77 -24.58
C GLY A 744 -27.65 47.43 -25.78
N ASN A 745 -28.95 47.75 -25.72
CA ASN A 745 -29.61 48.53 -26.76
C ASN A 745 -29.18 50.00 -26.68
N VAL A 746 -29.17 50.67 -27.83
CA VAL A 746 -28.52 51.97 -28.01
C VAL A 746 -29.40 52.91 -28.82
N ALA A 747 -29.46 54.18 -28.38
CA ALA A 747 -29.97 55.28 -29.19
C ALA A 747 -29.03 56.49 -29.16
N THR A 748 -29.04 57.28 -30.23
CA THR A 748 -28.26 58.52 -30.37
C THR A 748 -29.20 59.69 -30.62
N SER A 749 -29.01 60.81 -29.93
CA SER A 749 -29.83 62.00 -30.06
C SER A 749 -29.60 62.70 -31.40
N SER A 750 -30.55 63.56 -31.79
CA SER A 750 -30.25 64.62 -32.76
C SER A 750 -29.14 65.55 -32.25
N ALA A 751 -28.41 66.16 -33.18
CA ALA A 751 -27.38 67.15 -32.89
C ALA A 751 -28.01 68.47 -32.37
N ALA A 752 -27.53 68.95 -31.22
CA ALA A 752 -27.77 70.31 -30.72
C ALA A 752 -26.57 71.20 -31.09
N SER A 753 -26.81 72.38 -31.68
CA SER A 753 -25.74 73.29 -32.09
C SER A 753 -25.47 74.38 -31.05
N PHE A 754 -24.21 74.61 -30.69
CA PHE A 754 -23.79 75.67 -29.77
C PHE A 754 -22.56 76.42 -30.27
N SER A 755 -22.16 77.53 -29.61
CA SER A 755 -20.99 78.32 -30.02
C SER A 755 -20.04 78.63 -28.86
N VAL A 756 -18.74 78.67 -29.18
CA VAL A 756 -17.63 78.94 -28.24
C VAL A 756 -16.93 80.26 -28.59
N ASN A 757 -16.61 81.08 -27.59
CA ASN A 757 -15.85 82.33 -27.76
C ASN A 757 -14.95 82.70 -26.55
N ASN A 758 -13.63 82.53 -26.68
CA ASN A 758 -12.60 82.90 -25.69
C ASN A 758 -11.70 84.05 -26.23
N ALA A 759 -11.76 85.27 -25.69
CA ALA A 759 -11.03 86.47 -26.19
C ALA A 759 -9.78 86.87 -25.34
N ALA A 760 -8.70 87.39 -25.94
CA ALA A 760 -7.43 87.74 -25.23
C ALA A 760 -7.11 89.25 -25.13
N THR A 761 -6.39 89.67 -24.07
CA THR A 761 -6.07 91.06 -23.67
C THR A 761 -4.55 91.28 -23.53
N GLN A 762 -3.99 92.38 -24.09
CA GLN A 762 -2.58 92.78 -23.95
C GLN A 762 -2.33 93.53 -22.62
N LEU A 763 -1.27 93.16 -21.90
CA LEU A 763 -0.93 93.67 -20.56
C LEU A 763 0.34 94.54 -20.52
N ILE A 764 1.27 94.38 -21.47
CA ILE A 764 2.43 95.27 -21.61
C ILE A 764 2.02 96.50 -22.42
N VAL A 765 2.34 97.69 -21.90
CA VAL A 765 2.17 98.95 -22.62
C VAL A 765 3.52 99.44 -23.15
N ASN A 766 3.51 100.15 -24.29
CA ASN A 766 4.73 100.67 -24.92
C ASN A 766 5.80 99.57 -25.13
N GLY A 767 5.39 98.39 -25.58
CA GLY A 767 6.26 97.21 -25.74
C GLY A 767 7.34 97.36 -26.81
N GLY A 768 7.08 98.17 -27.85
CA GLY A 768 8.06 98.55 -28.87
C GLY A 768 8.83 99.83 -28.56
N PHE A 769 8.73 100.34 -27.32
CA PHE A 769 9.53 101.48 -26.82
C PHE A 769 9.42 102.83 -27.56
N GLU A 770 8.55 102.98 -28.56
CA GLU A 770 8.39 104.21 -29.38
C GLU A 770 8.00 105.47 -28.59
N SER A 771 7.52 105.33 -27.35
CA SER A 771 7.29 106.45 -26.43
C SER A 771 8.46 106.66 -25.44
N GLY A 772 9.67 106.29 -25.85
CA GLY A 772 10.87 106.28 -24.99
C GLY A 772 10.68 105.38 -23.77
N ALA A 773 11.27 105.75 -22.64
CA ALA A 773 11.18 104.98 -21.39
C ALA A 773 9.81 105.04 -20.68
N THR A 774 8.77 105.58 -21.32
CA THR A 774 7.43 105.65 -20.71
C THR A 774 6.94 104.25 -20.33
N SER A 775 6.50 104.10 -19.07
CA SER A 775 6.07 102.84 -18.43
C SER A 775 7.16 101.77 -18.23
N TRP A 776 8.41 102.06 -18.59
CA TRP A 776 9.55 101.18 -18.37
C TRP A 776 10.50 101.79 -17.34
N THR A 777 11.01 100.96 -16.44
CA THR A 777 12.14 101.34 -15.58
C THR A 777 13.39 100.68 -16.14
N ALA A 778 14.39 101.46 -16.52
CA ALA A 778 15.61 100.96 -17.14
C ALA A 778 16.86 101.74 -16.70
N SER A 779 18.04 101.13 -16.85
CA SER A 779 19.33 101.83 -16.73
C SER A 779 19.41 103.00 -17.71
N SER A 780 20.18 104.03 -17.36
CA SER A 780 20.27 105.25 -18.17
C SER A 780 20.87 104.93 -19.55
N GLY A 781 20.19 105.34 -20.62
CA GLY A 781 20.64 105.10 -22.00
C GLY A 781 20.14 103.80 -22.64
N VAL A 782 19.61 102.85 -21.86
CA VAL A 782 19.14 101.56 -22.39
C VAL A 782 17.99 101.70 -23.38
N ILE A 783 16.99 102.51 -23.06
CA ILE A 783 15.89 102.77 -24.00
C ILE A 783 16.30 103.93 -24.91
N THR A 784 16.56 103.62 -26.18
CA THR A 784 17.23 104.52 -27.12
C THR A 784 16.73 104.37 -28.55
N SER A 785 16.86 105.45 -29.32
CA SER A 785 16.63 105.49 -30.78
C SER A 785 17.92 105.59 -31.59
N ASP A 786 19.07 105.27 -30.98
CA ASP A 786 20.37 105.31 -31.65
C ASP A 786 20.39 104.40 -32.90
N ALA A 787 20.66 104.96 -34.07
CA ALA A 787 20.55 104.24 -35.35
C ALA A 787 21.71 103.26 -35.63
N THR A 788 22.75 103.21 -34.79
CA THR A 788 23.90 102.29 -34.98
C THR A 788 23.50 100.83 -34.82
N GLN A 789 22.49 100.54 -33.99
CA GLN A 789 21.78 99.28 -33.97
C GLN A 789 20.31 99.53 -34.35
N PRO A 790 19.77 98.92 -35.42
CA PRO A 790 18.38 99.12 -35.80
C PRO A 790 17.42 98.48 -34.79
N ALA A 791 16.25 99.07 -34.58
CA ALA A 791 15.13 98.44 -33.88
C ALA A 791 14.49 97.34 -34.76
N HIS A 792 13.70 96.44 -34.17
CA HIS A 792 12.95 95.43 -34.93
C HIS A 792 11.73 96.07 -35.60
N GLY A 793 10.96 96.84 -34.83
CA GLY A 793 9.85 97.67 -35.28
C GLY A 793 10.13 99.14 -34.95
N GLY A 794 9.62 100.07 -35.76
CA GLY A 794 9.75 101.50 -35.45
C GLY A 794 11.18 102.02 -35.42
N THR A 795 11.52 102.84 -34.42
CA THR A 795 12.82 103.53 -34.28
C THR A 795 13.46 103.41 -32.89
N TRP A 796 12.72 102.97 -31.88
CA TRP A 796 13.19 102.83 -30.50
C TRP A 796 13.33 101.36 -30.12
N LYS A 797 14.20 101.08 -29.16
CA LYS A 797 14.46 99.73 -28.63
C LYS A 797 15.02 99.81 -27.22
N ALA A 798 15.05 98.69 -26.51
CA ALA A 798 15.88 98.52 -25.33
C ALA A 798 17.21 97.87 -25.74
N TRP A 799 18.31 98.60 -25.63
CA TRP A 799 19.66 98.13 -25.89
C TRP A 799 20.40 98.05 -24.55
N LEU A 800 20.64 96.82 -24.09
CA LEU A 800 21.38 96.53 -22.87
C LEU A 800 22.82 96.15 -23.22
N ASP A 801 23.76 96.66 -22.43
CA ASP A 801 25.21 96.44 -22.56
C ASP A 801 25.80 96.95 -23.91
N GLY A 802 26.95 96.43 -24.34
CA GLY A 802 27.70 96.89 -25.52
C GLY A 802 28.90 97.80 -25.21
N TYR A 803 29.44 97.75 -23.98
CA TYR A 803 30.50 98.66 -23.54
C TYR A 803 31.90 98.07 -23.66
N GLY A 804 32.03 96.74 -23.65
CA GLY A 804 33.32 96.04 -23.63
C GLY A 804 34.07 96.24 -22.31
N ALA A 805 33.34 96.43 -21.22
CA ALA A 805 33.83 96.57 -19.86
C ALA A 805 32.75 96.13 -18.87
N VAL A 806 33.14 95.76 -17.64
CA VAL A 806 32.19 95.21 -16.64
C VAL A 806 31.02 96.17 -16.45
N HIS A 807 29.85 95.75 -16.89
CA HIS A 807 28.64 96.55 -16.84
C HIS A 807 27.41 95.69 -16.55
N THR A 808 26.33 96.31 -16.08
CA THR A 808 25.06 95.62 -15.87
C THR A 808 23.94 96.59 -16.18
N ASP A 809 23.24 96.33 -17.28
CA ASP A 809 22.04 97.06 -17.65
C ASP A 809 20.76 96.31 -17.28
N THR A 810 19.70 97.07 -16.99
CA THR A 810 18.39 96.50 -16.68
C THR A 810 17.27 97.25 -17.38
N ALA A 811 16.19 96.54 -17.71
CA ALA A 811 14.94 97.12 -18.19
C ALA A 811 13.75 96.25 -17.73
N TYR A 812 12.72 96.85 -17.15
CA TYR A 812 11.53 96.11 -16.74
C TYR A 812 10.24 96.93 -16.75
N GLN A 813 9.11 96.22 -16.85
CA GLN A 813 7.76 96.77 -16.64
C GLN A 813 7.00 95.88 -15.65
N GLN A 814 6.28 96.52 -14.72
CA GLN A 814 5.42 95.84 -13.76
C GLN A 814 4.00 95.70 -14.32
N VAL A 815 3.46 94.48 -14.33
CA VAL A 815 2.17 94.12 -14.92
C VAL A 815 1.33 93.28 -13.96
N ALA A 816 0.03 93.56 -13.88
CA ALA A 816 -0.93 92.78 -13.12
C ALA A 816 -1.59 91.74 -14.03
N ILE A 817 -1.36 90.46 -13.76
CA ILE A 817 -1.95 89.37 -14.54
C ILE A 817 -3.31 89.00 -13.93
N PRO A 818 -4.42 89.07 -14.68
CA PRO A 818 -5.74 88.72 -14.16
C PRO A 818 -5.79 87.29 -13.59
N SER A 819 -6.42 87.10 -12.43
CA SER A 819 -6.64 85.77 -11.86
C SER A 819 -7.59 84.92 -12.72
N THR A 820 -8.47 85.57 -13.49
CA THR A 820 -9.46 84.94 -14.37
C THR A 820 -8.89 84.50 -15.71
N ALA A 821 -7.63 84.79 -16.01
CA ALA A 821 -7.04 84.35 -17.26
C ALA A 821 -7.03 82.81 -17.34
N THR A 822 -7.28 82.29 -18.52
CA THR A 822 -7.16 80.88 -18.89
C THR A 822 -5.72 80.58 -19.32
N SER A 823 -5.10 81.47 -20.10
CA SER A 823 -3.69 81.41 -20.50
C SER A 823 -3.03 82.78 -20.49
N VAL A 824 -1.69 82.83 -20.35
CA VAL A 824 -0.89 84.07 -20.36
C VAL A 824 0.40 83.81 -21.12
N SER A 825 0.70 84.61 -22.16
CA SER A 825 1.87 84.41 -23.03
C SER A 825 2.69 85.69 -23.14
N LEU A 826 3.96 85.63 -22.77
CA LEU A 826 4.97 86.67 -23.00
C LEU A 826 5.64 86.42 -24.34
N SER A 827 5.84 87.45 -25.15
CA SER A 827 6.74 87.44 -26.29
C SER A 827 7.55 88.72 -26.41
N PHE A 828 8.72 88.66 -27.04
CA PHE A 828 9.56 89.80 -27.41
C PHE A 828 10.54 89.39 -28.52
N TRP A 829 11.11 90.36 -29.22
CA TRP A 829 12.16 90.13 -30.21
C TRP A 829 13.51 90.45 -29.63
N LEU A 830 14.49 89.57 -29.84
CA LEU A 830 15.86 89.72 -29.35
C LEU A 830 16.86 89.59 -30.50
N GLN A 831 17.77 90.55 -30.60
CA GLN A 831 19.01 90.45 -31.38
C GLN A 831 20.21 90.51 -30.42
N VAL A 832 21.21 89.65 -30.66
CA VAL A 832 22.47 89.67 -29.90
C VAL A 832 23.60 89.96 -30.87
N VAL A 833 24.41 90.97 -30.57
CA VAL A 833 25.60 91.36 -31.34
C VAL A 833 26.79 91.27 -30.41
N SER A 834 27.89 90.65 -30.85
CA SER A 834 29.05 90.47 -29.98
C SER A 834 30.36 90.45 -30.76
N SER A 835 31.37 91.12 -30.21
CA SER A 835 32.77 91.02 -30.65
C SER A 835 33.47 89.78 -30.12
N GLU A 836 32.89 89.08 -29.14
CA GLU A 836 33.41 87.82 -28.64
C GLU A 836 33.49 86.77 -29.74
N THR A 837 34.64 86.10 -29.83
CA THR A 837 34.90 85.08 -30.86
C THR A 837 34.76 83.65 -30.34
N THR A 838 34.61 83.48 -29.03
CA THR A 838 34.34 82.16 -28.45
C THR A 838 33.02 81.59 -28.96
N THR A 839 32.99 80.27 -29.11
CA THR A 839 31.77 79.51 -29.43
C THR A 839 31.29 78.65 -28.27
N THR A 840 31.98 78.68 -27.13
CA THR A 840 31.73 77.78 -25.99
C THR A 840 31.58 78.47 -24.64
N SER A 841 32.05 79.71 -24.50
CA SER A 841 32.00 80.44 -23.23
C SER A 841 30.97 81.57 -23.30
N ALA A 842 30.01 81.53 -22.39
CA ALA A 842 29.07 82.61 -22.15
C ALA A 842 29.72 83.62 -21.18
N TYR A 843 30.38 84.63 -21.73
CA TYR A 843 31.03 85.68 -20.94
C TYR A 843 30.02 86.73 -20.50
N ASP A 844 29.26 87.25 -21.46
CA ASP A 844 28.23 88.25 -21.23
C ASP A 844 26.86 87.58 -21.31
N THR A 845 25.91 87.97 -20.46
CA THR A 845 24.60 87.32 -20.39
C THR A 845 23.45 88.30 -20.30
N LEU A 846 22.35 87.98 -20.99
CA LEU A 846 21.02 88.56 -20.78
C LEU A 846 20.13 87.54 -20.07
N LYS A 847 19.67 87.86 -18.88
CA LYS A 847 18.64 87.10 -18.18
C LYS A 847 17.27 87.73 -18.41
N VAL A 848 16.33 86.90 -18.83
CA VAL A 848 14.90 87.24 -18.94
C VAL A 848 14.19 86.61 -17.77
N GLN A 849 13.58 87.42 -16.92
CA GLN A 849 13.08 87.00 -15.62
C GLN A 849 11.67 87.52 -15.37
N VAL A 850 10.94 86.74 -14.59
CA VAL A 850 9.75 87.19 -13.90
C VAL A 850 10.16 87.45 -12.46
N ARG A 851 9.98 88.70 -12.00
CA ARG A 851 10.25 89.07 -10.61
C ARG A 851 8.95 89.48 -9.92
N ASN A 852 8.88 89.40 -8.60
CA ASN A 852 7.74 89.96 -7.86
C ASN A 852 7.83 91.49 -7.80
N SER A 853 6.83 92.12 -7.20
CA SER A 853 6.77 93.58 -7.04
C SER A 853 7.94 94.18 -6.25
N SER A 854 8.61 93.40 -5.39
CA SER A 854 9.78 93.83 -4.62
C SER A 854 11.12 93.54 -5.32
N GLY A 855 11.11 93.06 -6.57
CA GLY A 855 12.32 92.76 -7.34
C GLY A 855 13.00 91.43 -7.02
N THR A 856 12.35 90.53 -6.27
CA THR A 856 12.82 89.16 -6.06
C THR A 856 12.52 88.31 -7.29
N VAL A 857 13.52 87.56 -7.78
CA VAL A 857 13.34 86.64 -8.92
C VAL A 857 12.38 85.51 -8.55
N LEU A 858 11.25 85.43 -9.27
CA LEU A 858 10.31 84.32 -9.19
C LEU A 858 10.71 83.20 -10.16
N ALA A 859 11.12 83.57 -11.37
CA ALA A 859 11.73 82.65 -12.32
C ALA A 859 12.69 83.36 -13.28
N THR A 860 13.70 82.63 -13.74
CA THR A 860 14.46 83.01 -14.95
C THR A 860 13.92 82.20 -16.11
N LEU A 861 13.25 82.86 -17.05
CA LEU A 861 12.61 82.26 -18.22
C LEU A 861 13.66 81.81 -19.25
N ALA A 862 14.71 82.61 -19.43
CA ALA A 862 15.85 82.27 -20.27
C ALA A 862 17.09 83.05 -19.86
N THR A 863 18.25 82.51 -20.22
CA THR A 863 19.53 83.23 -20.22
C THR A 863 20.13 83.12 -21.61
N TYR A 864 20.34 84.27 -22.25
CA TYR A 864 21.07 84.41 -23.50
C TYR A 864 22.46 84.95 -23.22
N SER A 865 23.37 84.81 -24.18
CA SER A 865 24.76 85.26 -24.04
C SER A 865 25.34 85.68 -25.37
N ASN A 866 26.60 86.13 -25.36
CA ASN A 866 27.44 86.32 -26.55
C ASN A 866 27.43 85.11 -27.51
N LEU A 867 27.19 83.89 -27.02
CA LEU A 867 27.05 82.68 -27.85
C LEU A 867 25.79 82.68 -28.74
N ASN A 868 24.82 83.54 -28.44
CA ASN A 868 23.59 83.68 -29.21
C ASN A 868 23.69 84.76 -30.31
N LYS A 869 24.90 85.27 -30.60
CA LYS A 869 25.10 86.33 -31.59
C LYS A 869 24.53 85.97 -32.97
N GLY A 870 23.88 86.93 -33.61
CA GLY A 870 23.24 86.75 -34.91
C GLY A 870 22.90 88.07 -35.59
N ALA A 871 22.82 88.04 -36.93
CA ALA A 871 22.59 89.24 -37.74
C ALA A 871 21.12 89.70 -37.78
N SER A 872 20.20 89.05 -37.08
CA SER A 872 18.76 89.33 -37.15
C SER A 872 18.07 89.09 -35.82
N TYR A 873 16.96 89.78 -35.61
CA TYR A 873 16.07 89.56 -34.47
C TYR A 873 15.40 88.19 -34.52
N VAL A 874 15.23 87.58 -33.34
CA VAL A 874 14.50 86.32 -33.16
C VAL A 874 13.45 86.50 -32.07
N GLN A 875 12.19 86.20 -32.40
CA GLN A 875 11.11 86.24 -31.41
C GLN A 875 11.27 85.12 -30.38
N LYS A 876 11.09 85.47 -29.11
CA LYS A 876 11.06 84.57 -27.97
C LYS A 876 9.66 84.61 -27.37
N THR A 877 9.15 83.46 -26.94
CA THR A 877 7.81 83.31 -26.37
C THR A 877 7.85 82.40 -25.15
N PHE A 878 7.12 82.76 -24.09
CA PHE A 878 7.07 82.05 -22.82
C PHE A 878 5.64 82.01 -22.25
N ASP A 879 5.25 80.88 -21.66
CA ASP A 879 3.99 80.76 -20.93
C ASP A 879 4.17 81.26 -19.49
N LEU A 880 3.35 82.25 -19.11
CA LEU A 880 3.33 82.89 -17.78
C LEU A 880 2.03 82.59 -17.02
N SER A 881 1.25 81.60 -17.44
CA SER A 881 -0.03 81.23 -16.81
C SER A 881 0.10 80.84 -15.34
N ALA A 882 1.29 80.47 -14.87
CA ALA A 882 1.56 80.20 -13.45
C ALA A 882 1.47 81.47 -12.56
N TYR A 883 1.58 82.66 -13.15
CA TYR A 883 1.58 83.94 -12.43
C TYR A 883 0.23 84.65 -12.44
N LYS A 884 -0.85 83.95 -12.80
CA LYS A 884 -2.21 84.50 -12.78
C LYS A 884 -2.59 84.99 -11.39
N GLY A 885 -3.27 86.14 -11.36
CA GLY A 885 -3.66 86.83 -10.12
C GLY A 885 -2.51 87.56 -9.42
N GLN A 886 -1.30 87.53 -9.97
CA GLN A 886 -0.13 88.19 -9.38
C GLN A 886 0.23 89.45 -10.16
N THR A 887 0.82 90.41 -9.44
CA THR A 887 1.51 91.54 -10.06
C THR A 887 3.00 91.23 -10.12
N VAL A 888 3.54 91.11 -11.32
CA VAL A 888 4.93 90.69 -11.58
C VAL A 888 5.67 91.73 -12.41
N GLN A 889 6.99 91.68 -12.39
CA GLN A 889 7.86 92.44 -13.29
C GLN A 889 8.34 91.52 -14.40
N ILE A 890 8.15 91.93 -15.66
CA ILE A 890 8.85 91.34 -16.81
C ILE A 890 10.19 92.06 -16.89
N TYR A 891 11.27 91.35 -16.56
CA TYR A 891 12.56 91.93 -16.22
C TYR A 891 13.66 91.40 -17.13
N PHE A 892 14.44 92.31 -17.70
CA PHE A 892 15.61 92.03 -18.52
C PHE A 892 16.86 92.56 -17.79
N GLU A 893 17.86 91.70 -17.62
CA GLU A 893 19.13 92.02 -16.96
C GLU A 893 20.28 91.59 -17.86
N GLY A 894 20.98 92.56 -18.44
CA GLY A 894 22.22 92.37 -19.17
C GLY A 894 23.42 92.46 -18.21
N THR A 895 24.47 91.70 -18.45
CA THR A 895 25.73 91.78 -17.70
C THR A 895 26.89 91.49 -18.64
N GLU A 896 27.84 92.40 -18.68
CA GLU A 896 29.12 92.29 -19.40
C GLU A 896 30.30 92.04 -18.47
N ASP A 897 31.32 91.36 -19.00
CA ASP A 897 32.64 91.24 -18.38
C ASP A 897 33.62 92.34 -18.83
N SER A 898 34.89 92.27 -18.40
CA SER A 898 35.86 93.35 -18.59
C SER A 898 36.52 93.45 -19.98
N THR A 899 36.16 92.63 -20.98
CA THR A 899 37.01 92.43 -22.17
C THR A 899 36.43 92.85 -23.52
N LEU A 900 35.47 92.10 -24.09
CA LEU A 900 34.86 92.40 -25.38
C LEU A 900 33.36 92.68 -25.21
N ASP A 901 32.78 93.44 -26.14
CA ASP A 901 31.40 93.90 -26.04
C ASP A 901 30.40 92.85 -26.56
N THR A 902 29.26 92.78 -25.89
CA THR A 902 28.06 92.06 -26.30
C THR A 902 26.82 92.91 -26.04
N SER A 903 26.18 93.33 -27.12
CA SER A 903 24.92 94.08 -27.09
C SER A 903 23.71 93.14 -27.14
N PHE A 904 22.78 93.32 -26.21
CA PHE A 904 21.48 92.66 -26.19
C PHE A 904 20.37 93.64 -26.53
N ILE A 905 19.78 93.48 -27.71
CA ILE A 905 18.82 94.44 -28.26
C ILE A 905 17.44 93.81 -28.27
N ILE A 906 16.52 94.38 -27.50
CA ILE A 906 15.17 93.88 -27.25
C ILE A 906 14.14 94.86 -27.79
N ASP A 907 13.12 94.33 -28.44
CA ASP A 907 12.03 95.12 -29.00
C ASP A 907 10.70 94.36 -29.02
N ASP A 908 9.60 95.06 -29.23
CA ASP A 908 8.24 94.53 -29.41
C ASP A 908 7.80 93.54 -28.30
N VAL A 909 7.97 93.94 -27.03
CA VAL A 909 7.57 93.14 -25.87
C VAL A 909 6.04 93.11 -25.72
N SER A 910 5.46 91.92 -25.56
CA SER A 910 4.02 91.68 -25.49
C SER A 910 3.71 90.65 -24.40
N LEU A 911 2.70 90.89 -23.56
CA LEU A 911 2.16 89.91 -22.61
C LEU A 911 0.64 89.81 -22.77
N THR A 912 0.13 88.75 -23.39
CA THR A 912 -1.32 88.59 -23.62
C THR A 912 -1.94 87.59 -22.65
N ALA A 913 -3.06 87.94 -22.03
CA ALA A 913 -3.86 87.07 -21.17
C ALA A 913 -5.24 86.79 -21.79
N GLN A 914 -5.63 85.52 -21.93
CA GLN A 914 -6.91 85.08 -22.51
C GLN A 914 -7.92 84.70 -21.45
#